data_AF-A0A0S8EKH3-F1
#
_entry.id   AF-A0A0S8EKH3-F1
#
_cell.length_a   1.000
_cell.length_b   1.000
_cell.length_c   1.000
_cell.angle_alpha   90.00
_cell.angle_beta   90.00
_cell.angle_gamma   90.00
#
_symmetry.space_group_name_H-M   'P 1'
#
loop_
_entity.id
_entity.type
_entity.pdbx_description
1 polymer ?
#
loop_
_entity_poly.entity_id
_entity_poly.type
_entity_poly.pdbx_seq_one_letter_code
_entity_poly.pdbx_strand_id
1 'polypeptide(L)'
;MTVAERVRAQARSAGKRWLLFAALGGLGALVVAGLGLWAVLGSSSPDGAGRGETARAVRDRLVVSITESGEIDAKRSVDIRCEVEGNSTIVWAIEEGSVAKEGDKLVELDSADLEELVQTQEMKHNTAKATFEKADKAHLIAKSTRESLLSVASLDAKFSLIDLRKYLGTRLADHVIAMEGKAPFDKLVDNSDLGGDALQQRRKLQSDIDLADEKLKRASSKVEWTERLEKLGYVTRSELEADQLAAKTAQVDLDQARTALDLFLRYEFPKMAEKYYTDWLEFKHEYDRVDARTQSELDSAEADLENQRKALDIEDKRLQKTRDQLAKTTIRAPQAGMVVFETGRSRWGQAPPMEVGSTVQHRQVLIKLPDMSEMNVNVRLHESVVKQASEGAPAFATIDAMPQTRLTGKVTKIGVMPDRQQWWMNPGLKTYPTEITLDSTPVGLKPGMSAQVEILVDTREGILQVPISAVHVDKGFQVVYVKTPAGILTRRVEVGLSNDQAAEITSGLAEGEEVYLYKPDGAPKLEVSKEEIQAMEARKELERKAAEAEARAALPASMPDLQNLDPEQVKAMREKFESMPKEQRDAIMKQLRQGGAAGIPGARPQQDPREGGSGPPGKGQGRPPAEERGATPKRRGPPPGGKAGGNP
;
A
#
# COMPACT_ATOMS: atom_id res chain seq x y z
N MET A 1 27.88 35.38 58.00
CA MET A 1 27.37 35.38 59.38
C MET A 1 26.21 34.39 59.41
N THR A 2 26.31 33.21 60.03
CA THR A 2 26.35 32.96 61.50
C THR A 2 25.12 33.59 62.17
N VAL A 3 24.11 32.85 62.67
CA VAL A 3 24.13 31.70 63.60
C VAL A 3 24.74 32.11 64.95
N ALA A 4 24.03 31.76 66.03
CA ALA A 4 24.11 32.32 67.39
C ALA A 4 23.40 33.68 67.58
N GLU A 5 23.14 34.01 68.84
CA GLU A 5 22.60 35.28 69.37
C GLU A 5 21.12 35.64 69.07
N ARG A 6 20.21 34.81 69.59
CA ARG A 6 19.05 35.34 70.33
C ARG A 6 19.11 34.90 71.80
N VAL A 7 19.74 35.77 72.60
CA VAL A 7 19.78 35.77 74.07
C VAL A 7 18.33 35.73 74.59
N ARG A 8 17.93 34.74 75.39
CA ARG A 8 17.76 34.80 76.87
C ARG A 8 17.16 36.13 77.37
N ALA A 9 16.28 36.18 78.37
CA ALA A 9 15.58 35.15 79.13
C ALA A 9 14.46 35.83 79.95
N GLN A 10 13.58 35.04 80.57
CA GLN A 10 13.10 35.37 81.91
C GLN A 10 12.91 34.09 82.73
N ALA A 11 13.40 34.10 83.97
CA ALA A 11 13.35 32.97 84.89
C ALA A 11 12.96 33.46 86.29
N ARG A 12 12.04 32.73 86.92
CA ARG A 12 11.65 32.74 88.35
C ARG A 12 10.75 31.52 88.56
N SER A 13 10.81 30.78 89.66
CA SER A 13 11.75 30.80 90.80
C SER A 13 11.67 29.47 91.54
N ALA A 14 12.77 29.00 92.13
CA ALA A 14 12.77 27.78 92.95
C ALA A 14 11.96 27.96 94.25
N GLY A 15 11.28 26.91 94.74
CA GLY A 15 10.45 27.07 95.95
C GLY A 15 9.76 25.85 96.57
N LYS A 16 9.92 24.60 96.08
CA LYS A 16 9.33 23.41 96.75
C LYS A 16 10.10 22.11 96.51
N ARG A 17 11.23 21.97 97.22
CA ARG A 17 11.87 20.65 97.47
C ARG A 17 11.04 19.91 98.54
N TRP A 18 11.37 18.64 98.80
CA TRP A 18 10.99 17.91 100.03
C TRP A 18 9.56 17.36 100.19
N LEU A 19 8.88 16.98 99.09
CA LEU A 19 7.74 16.03 99.17
C LEU A 19 7.76 14.90 98.12
N LEU A 20 8.20 15.16 96.88
CA LEU A 20 8.14 14.16 95.80
C LEU A 20 9.14 12.99 95.89
N PHE A 21 10.18 13.09 96.72
CA PHE A 21 11.14 11.98 96.92
C PHE A 21 10.62 10.88 97.85
N ALA A 22 9.47 11.07 98.53
CA ALA A 22 8.85 10.03 99.37
C ALA A 22 7.99 9.05 98.56
N ALA A 23 7.48 9.44 97.39
CA ALA A 23 6.54 8.63 96.59
C ALA A 23 7.21 7.44 95.87
N LEU A 24 8.50 7.52 95.59
CA LEU A 24 9.26 6.47 94.87
C LEU A 24 9.65 5.27 95.75
N GLY A 25 9.53 5.36 97.07
CA GLY A 25 9.79 4.23 97.99
C GLY A 25 8.63 3.23 98.10
N GLY A 26 7.39 3.65 97.82
CA GLY A 26 6.19 2.82 98.05
C GLY A 26 5.91 1.76 96.98
N LEU A 27 6.29 2.01 95.72
CA LEU A 27 5.90 1.15 94.60
C LEU A 27 6.66 -0.18 94.54
N GLY A 28 7.91 -0.22 95.03
CA GLY A 28 8.74 -1.42 95.01
C GLY A 28 8.25 -2.55 95.94
N ALA A 29 7.60 -2.21 97.05
CA ALA A 29 7.12 -3.21 98.02
C ALA A 29 5.91 -4.02 97.52
N LEU A 30 5.00 -3.38 96.77
CA LEU A 30 3.79 -4.04 96.26
C LEU A 30 4.09 -5.05 95.13
N VAL A 31 5.10 -4.79 94.30
CA VAL A 31 5.49 -5.72 93.22
C VAL A 31 6.09 -7.01 93.79
N VAL A 32 6.92 -6.92 94.83
CA VAL A 32 7.51 -8.10 95.50
C VAL A 32 6.46 -8.90 96.28
N ALA A 33 5.52 -8.23 96.95
CA ALA A 33 4.40 -8.89 97.62
C ALA A 33 3.44 -9.59 96.62
N GLY A 34 3.14 -8.96 95.48
CA GLY A 34 2.30 -9.54 94.43
C GLY A 34 2.90 -10.79 93.79
N LEU A 35 4.20 -10.77 93.50
CA LEU A 35 4.92 -11.94 92.97
C LEU A 35 5.02 -13.08 93.98
N GLY A 36 5.19 -12.78 95.28
CA GLY A 36 5.22 -13.78 96.34
C GLY A 36 3.90 -14.54 96.52
N LEU A 37 2.75 -13.91 96.28
CA LEU A 37 1.44 -14.53 96.48
C LEU A 37 0.93 -15.34 95.28
N TRP A 38 1.39 -15.02 94.06
CA TRP A 38 1.02 -15.78 92.85
C TRP A 38 1.70 -17.16 92.78
N ALA A 39 2.89 -17.30 93.38
CA ALA A 39 3.71 -18.52 93.31
C ALA A 39 3.28 -19.67 94.26
N VAL A 40 2.29 -19.47 95.14
CA VAL A 40 1.98 -20.41 96.24
C VAL A 40 0.54 -20.95 96.25
N LEU A 41 -0.39 -20.38 95.44
CA LEU A 41 -1.76 -20.89 95.29
C LEU A 41 -2.16 -21.19 93.82
N GLY A 42 -1.18 -21.31 92.92
CA GLY A 42 -1.37 -21.68 91.51
C GLY A 42 -0.98 -23.12 91.17
N SER A 43 -1.39 -24.10 91.98
CA SER A 43 -0.96 -25.51 91.81
C SER A 43 -1.64 -26.21 90.62
N SER A 44 -1.11 -26.04 89.42
CA SER A 44 -1.59 -26.73 88.22
C SER A 44 -1.03 -28.15 88.09
N SER A 45 -1.87 -29.16 88.31
CA SER A 45 -1.69 -30.47 87.67
C SER A 45 -1.93 -30.36 86.15
N PRO A 46 -1.28 -31.20 85.31
CA PRO A 46 -1.23 -30.96 83.86
C PRO A 46 -2.42 -31.58 83.11
N ASP A 47 -3.10 -30.77 82.29
CA ASP A 47 -3.95 -31.22 81.18
C ASP A 47 -4.29 -30.06 80.21
N GLY A 48 -4.56 -30.37 78.94
CA GLY A 48 -5.13 -29.44 77.95
C GLY A 48 -4.18 -28.91 76.87
N ALA A 49 -4.50 -29.18 75.60
CA ALA A 49 -3.68 -28.84 74.43
C ALA A 49 -4.10 -27.53 73.71
N GLY A 50 -3.21 -27.01 72.87
CA GLY A 50 -3.59 -26.32 71.62
C GLY A 50 -4.17 -24.91 71.69
N ARG A 51 -3.38 -23.91 72.11
CA ARG A 51 -3.65 -22.49 71.77
C ARG A 51 -3.17 -22.14 70.35
N GLY A 52 -3.85 -22.65 69.34
CA GLY A 52 -3.79 -22.12 67.98
C GLY A 52 -4.78 -20.96 67.80
N GLU A 53 -4.47 -20.01 66.92
CA GLU A 53 -5.43 -18.98 66.49
C GLU A 53 -6.56 -19.60 65.67
N THR A 54 -7.80 -19.15 65.88
CA THR A 54 -8.98 -19.68 65.19
C THR A 54 -9.78 -18.59 64.50
N ALA A 55 -10.06 -18.79 63.21
CA ALA A 55 -11.07 -18.04 62.48
C ALA A 55 -12.43 -18.74 62.56
N ARG A 56 -13.50 -18.02 62.24
CA ARG A 56 -14.85 -18.56 62.12
C ARG A 56 -15.21 -18.69 60.64
N ALA A 57 -15.89 -19.77 60.28
CA ALA A 57 -16.50 -19.92 58.97
C ALA A 57 -17.74 -19.02 58.88
N VAL A 58 -17.73 -18.07 57.95
CA VAL A 58 -18.75 -17.01 57.84
C VAL A 58 -19.28 -16.95 56.41
N ARG A 59 -20.58 -16.69 56.24
CA ARG A 59 -21.12 -16.31 54.93
C ARG A 59 -20.85 -14.86 54.63
N ASP A 60 -20.19 -14.61 53.52
CA ASP A 60 -19.80 -13.27 53.09
C ASP A 60 -19.69 -13.23 51.55
N ARG A 61 -19.25 -12.10 51.02
CA ARG A 61 -18.94 -11.91 49.60
C ARG A 61 -17.48 -12.24 49.32
N LEU A 62 -17.22 -13.35 48.63
CA LEU A 62 -15.90 -13.63 48.07
C LEU A 62 -15.76 -12.90 46.73
N VAL A 63 -14.76 -12.02 46.67
CA VAL A 63 -14.29 -11.39 45.42
C VAL A 63 -13.02 -12.11 44.98
N VAL A 64 -13.02 -12.66 43.77
CA VAL A 64 -11.81 -13.21 43.14
C VAL A 64 -11.33 -12.20 42.12
N SER A 65 -10.13 -11.66 42.32
CA SER A 65 -9.48 -10.77 41.36
C SER A 65 -8.06 -11.23 41.04
N ILE A 66 -7.62 -10.97 39.80
CA ILE A 66 -6.25 -11.18 39.33
C ILE A 66 -5.57 -9.82 39.33
N THR A 67 -4.50 -9.66 40.09
CA THR A 67 -3.69 -8.43 40.10
C THR A 67 -2.39 -8.66 39.32
N GLU A 68 -2.24 -7.99 38.18
CA GLU A 68 -1.09 -8.11 37.27
C GLU A 68 -0.59 -6.71 36.85
N SER A 69 0.65 -6.62 36.38
CA SER A 69 1.22 -5.36 35.88
C SER A 69 1.07 -5.21 34.37
N GLY A 70 0.85 -3.97 33.93
CA GLY A 70 0.66 -3.61 32.54
C GLY A 70 1.21 -2.22 32.20
N GLU A 71 1.14 -1.91 30.91
CA GLU A 71 1.66 -0.68 30.31
C GLU A 71 0.50 0.03 29.59
N ILE A 72 0.34 1.33 29.81
CA ILE A 72 -0.73 2.11 29.19
C ILE A 72 -0.33 2.49 27.77
N ASP A 73 -1.21 2.26 26.81
CA ASP A 73 -0.98 2.55 25.39
C ASP A 73 -2.24 3.18 24.76
N ALA A 74 -2.09 3.88 23.65
CA ALA A 74 -3.22 4.45 22.93
C ALA A 74 -3.90 3.37 22.07
N LYS A 75 -5.22 3.27 22.15
CA LYS A 75 -6.00 2.27 21.38
C LYS A 75 -5.94 2.52 19.86
N ARG A 76 -5.59 3.74 19.45
CA ARG A 76 -5.21 4.11 18.08
C ARG A 76 -3.93 4.94 18.11
N SER A 77 -3.00 4.62 17.23
CA SER A 77 -1.79 5.42 17.01
C SER A 77 -1.45 5.40 15.52
N VAL A 78 -1.04 6.55 14.98
CA VAL A 78 -0.68 6.71 13.57
C VAL A 78 0.83 6.94 13.45
N ASP A 79 1.51 6.02 12.75
CA ASP A 79 2.89 6.18 12.30
C ASP A 79 2.93 7.22 11.17
N ILE A 80 3.47 8.41 11.45
CA ILE A 80 3.77 9.43 10.44
C ILE A 80 5.17 9.16 9.90
N ARG A 81 5.30 9.15 8.57
CA ARG A 81 6.50 8.68 7.85
C ARG A 81 6.97 9.72 6.84
N CYS A 82 8.27 9.74 6.54
CA CYS A 82 8.78 10.56 5.45
C CYS A 82 8.25 10.05 4.11
N GLU A 83 7.45 10.84 3.40
CA GLU A 83 6.99 10.51 2.05
C GLU A 83 7.87 11.06 0.93
N VAL A 84 8.79 11.98 1.24
CA VAL A 84 9.72 12.57 0.26
C VAL A 84 10.64 11.47 -0.30
N GLU A 85 10.86 11.47 -1.61
CA GLU A 85 11.75 10.51 -2.28
C GLU A 85 13.23 10.87 -2.06
N GLY A 86 14.00 9.94 -1.49
CA GLY A 86 15.44 10.08 -1.26
C GLY A 86 15.80 10.26 0.21
N ASN A 87 16.73 11.18 0.46
CA ASN A 87 17.15 11.63 1.79
C ASN A 87 16.80 13.13 1.92
N SER A 88 16.36 13.57 3.10
CA SER A 88 16.07 14.99 3.37
C SER A 88 16.49 15.37 4.78
N THR A 89 16.86 16.62 5.03
CA THR A 89 17.26 17.10 6.36
C THR A 89 16.09 17.76 7.07
N ILE A 90 15.93 17.55 8.38
CA ILE A 90 14.91 18.26 9.17
C ILE A 90 15.36 19.70 9.41
N VAL A 91 14.61 20.68 8.91
CA VAL A 91 14.84 22.11 9.16
C VAL A 91 14.09 22.58 10.42
N TRP A 92 12.91 22.02 10.67
CA TRP A 92 12.11 22.31 11.87
C TRP A 92 11.28 21.10 12.28
N ALA A 93 11.07 20.93 13.58
CA ALA A 93 10.12 19.97 14.13
C ALA A 93 9.41 20.56 15.37
N ILE A 94 8.19 20.12 15.61
CA ILE A 94 7.41 20.48 16.80
C ILE A 94 7.99 19.82 18.06
N GLU A 95 7.83 20.44 19.24
CA GLU A 95 8.37 19.92 20.51
C GLU A 95 7.75 18.57 20.91
N GLU A 96 8.56 17.66 21.45
CA GLU A 96 8.10 16.34 21.90
C GLU A 96 7.15 16.43 23.10
N GLY A 97 6.12 15.57 23.12
CA GLY A 97 5.08 15.57 24.14
C GLY A 97 4.07 16.71 24.04
N SER A 98 4.18 17.57 23.02
CA SER A 98 3.14 18.52 22.64
C SER A 98 1.88 17.80 22.12
N VAL A 99 0.74 18.49 22.14
CA VAL A 99 -0.53 17.97 21.60
C VAL A 99 -0.85 18.71 20.31
N ALA A 100 -0.80 17.99 19.20
CA ALA A 100 -1.15 18.51 17.88
C ALA A 100 -2.62 18.25 17.54
N LYS A 101 -3.21 19.10 16.72
CA LYS A 101 -4.53 18.92 16.10
C LYS A 101 -4.37 18.48 14.65
N GLU A 102 -5.43 17.92 14.08
CA GLU A 102 -5.50 17.63 12.65
C GLU A 102 -5.15 18.88 11.81
N GLY A 103 -4.25 18.74 10.85
CA GLY A 103 -3.74 19.81 9.99
C GLY A 103 -2.54 20.59 10.54
N ASP A 104 -2.20 20.49 11.83
CA ASP A 104 -1.03 21.16 12.41
C ASP A 104 0.27 20.67 11.78
N LYS A 105 1.24 21.57 11.64
CA LYS A 105 2.58 21.29 11.07
C LYS A 105 3.44 20.60 12.13
N LEU A 106 3.99 19.43 11.80
CA LEU A 106 4.78 18.60 12.71
C LEU A 106 6.27 18.60 12.38
N VAL A 107 6.62 18.49 11.09
CA VAL A 107 8.02 18.49 10.61
C VAL A 107 8.09 19.29 9.32
N GLU A 108 9.19 20.04 9.17
CA GLU A 108 9.61 20.66 7.92
C GLU A 108 10.93 20.04 7.49
N LEU A 109 10.93 19.44 6.31
CA LEU A 109 12.13 18.96 5.63
C LEU A 109 12.67 20.06 4.72
N ASP A 110 13.99 20.05 4.49
CA ASP A 110 14.66 20.97 3.58
C ASP A 110 14.03 20.89 2.18
N SER A 111 13.60 22.04 1.69
CA SER A 111 12.91 22.21 0.42
C SER A 111 13.78 22.80 -0.68
N ALA A 112 14.98 23.31 -0.38
CA ALA A 112 15.77 24.11 -1.33
C ALA A 112 16.04 23.38 -2.67
N ASP A 113 16.55 22.15 -2.60
CA ASP A 113 16.79 21.29 -3.76
C ASP A 113 15.50 21.01 -4.57
N LEU A 114 14.36 20.87 -3.87
CA LEU A 114 13.06 20.60 -4.50
C LEU A 114 12.45 21.86 -5.11
N GLU A 115 12.67 23.04 -4.54
CA GLU A 115 12.24 24.33 -5.10
C GLU A 115 13.03 24.69 -6.37
N GLU A 116 14.36 24.52 -6.37
CA GLU A 116 15.17 24.66 -7.59
C GLU A 116 14.74 23.64 -8.65
N LEU A 117 14.44 22.40 -8.24
CA LEU A 117 13.94 21.38 -9.16
C LEU A 117 12.55 21.73 -9.71
N VAL A 118 11.61 22.26 -8.90
CA VAL A 118 10.30 22.76 -9.39
C VAL A 118 10.52 23.86 -10.42
N GLN A 119 11.30 24.90 -10.11
CA GLN A 119 11.59 25.99 -11.05
C GLN A 119 12.20 25.46 -12.37
N THR A 120 13.11 24.49 -12.26
CA THR A 120 13.73 23.82 -13.42
C THR A 120 12.72 23.01 -14.25
N GLN A 121 11.76 22.31 -13.63
CA GLN A 121 10.70 21.61 -14.37
C GLN A 121 9.66 22.59 -14.94
N GLU A 122 9.35 23.70 -14.25
CA GLU A 122 8.45 24.75 -14.75
C GLU A 122 9.01 25.39 -16.03
N MET A 123 10.31 25.68 -16.07
CA MET A 123 10.96 26.19 -17.28
C MET A 123 10.94 25.17 -18.43
N LYS A 124 11.05 23.86 -18.15
CA LYS A 124 10.92 22.80 -19.16
C LYS A 124 9.49 22.66 -19.68
N HIS A 125 8.50 22.58 -18.79
CA HIS A 125 7.08 22.59 -19.14
C HIS A 125 6.74 23.83 -19.99
N ASN A 126 7.16 25.03 -19.57
CA ASN A 126 6.88 26.26 -20.31
C ASN A 126 7.53 26.26 -21.71
N THR A 127 8.71 25.65 -21.84
CA THR A 127 9.38 25.46 -23.13
C THR A 127 8.63 24.45 -24.02
N ALA A 128 8.25 23.29 -23.47
CA ALA A 128 7.47 22.26 -24.18
C ALA A 128 6.07 22.76 -24.58
N LYS A 129 5.45 23.61 -23.75
CA LYS A 129 4.20 24.28 -24.07
C LYS A 129 4.37 25.26 -25.22
N ALA A 130 5.46 26.04 -25.24
CA ALA A 130 5.77 26.93 -26.35
C ALA A 130 6.06 26.18 -27.67
N THR A 131 6.68 25.00 -27.63
CA THR A 131 6.85 24.17 -28.84
C THR A 131 5.55 23.49 -29.29
N PHE A 132 4.70 23.05 -28.36
CA PHE A 132 3.34 22.59 -28.66
C PHE A 132 2.49 23.70 -29.30
N GLU A 133 2.42 24.89 -28.71
CA GLU A 133 1.69 26.03 -29.28
C GLU A 133 2.22 26.47 -30.66
N LYS A 134 3.52 26.25 -30.94
CA LYS A 134 4.12 26.48 -32.25
C LYS A 134 3.67 25.41 -33.27
N ALA A 135 3.63 24.15 -32.87
CA ALA A 135 3.18 23.05 -33.72
C ALA A 135 1.67 23.13 -34.02
N ASP A 136 0.85 23.52 -33.04
CA ASP A 136 -0.59 23.74 -33.20
C ASP A 136 -0.87 24.83 -34.25
N LYS A 137 -0.19 25.98 -34.13
CA LYS A 137 -0.23 27.05 -35.12
C LYS A 137 0.27 26.59 -36.49
N ALA A 138 1.28 25.73 -36.57
CA ALA A 138 1.76 25.17 -37.83
C ALA A 138 0.74 24.22 -38.50
N HIS A 139 0.07 23.35 -37.74
CA HIS A 139 -1.01 22.49 -38.23
C HIS A 139 -2.22 23.32 -38.71
N LEU A 140 -2.63 24.34 -37.95
CA LEU A 140 -3.68 25.28 -38.35
C LEU A 140 -3.34 26.04 -39.64
N ILE A 141 -2.08 26.45 -39.81
CA ILE A 141 -1.59 27.06 -41.06
C ILE A 141 -1.62 26.05 -42.21
N ALA A 142 -1.11 24.83 -42.02
CA ALA A 142 -1.12 23.78 -43.05
C ALA A 142 -2.56 23.46 -43.52
N LYS A 143 -3.50 23.33 -42.58
CA LYS A 143 -4.92 23.13 -42.87
C LYS A 143 -5.54 24.29 -43.66
N SER A 144 -5.31 25.53 -43.23
CA SER A 144 -5.82 26.74 -43.91
C SER A 144 -5.21 26.89 -45.32
N THR A 145 -3.92 26.61 -45.47
CA THR A 145 -3.23 26.56 -46.77
C THR A 145 -3.82 25.48 -47.67
N ARG A 146 -4.09 24.28 -47.16
CA ARG A 146 -4.75 23.17 -47.88
C ARG A 146 -6.15 23.56 -48.37
N GLU A 147 -6.99 24.09 -47.49
CA GLU A 147 -8.34 24.57 -47.83
C GLU A 147 -8.29 25.66 -48.91
N SER A 148 -7.37 26.62 -48.79
CA SER A 148 -7.17 27.70 -49.75
C SER A 148 -6.72 27.19 -51.13
N LEU A 149 -5.63 26.40 -51.20
CA LEU A 149 -5.07 25.90 -52.46
C LEU A 149 -6.03 24.93 -53.19
N LEU A 150 -6.71 24.04 -52.45
CA LEU A 150 -7.77 23.19 -53.03
C LEU A 150 -8.92 24.02 -53.60
N SER A 151 -9.31 25.12 -52.94
CA SER A 151 -10.38 25.98 -53.44
C SER A 151 -10.04 26.62 -54.78
N VAL A 152 -8.79 27.07 -54.97
CA VAL A 152 -8.31 27.63 -56.25
C VAL A 152 -8.27 26.55 -57.33
N ALA A 153 -7.55 25.45 -57.10
CA ALA A 153 -7.40 24.39 -58.10
C ALA A 153 -8.75 23.74 -58.50
N SER A 154 -9.70 23.62 -57.56
CA SER A 154 -11.04 23.12 -57.86
C SER A 154 -11.91 24.11 -58.64
N LEU A 155 -11.68 25.42 -58.50
CA LEU A 155 -12.35 26.43 -59.33
C LEU A 155 -11.81 26.42 -60.75
N ASP A 156 -10.49 26.35 -60.94
CA ASP A 156 -9.88 26.32 -62.28
C ASP A 156 -10.31 25.07 -63.06
N ALA A 157 -10.19 23.88 -62.46
CA ALA A 157 -10.66 22.62 -63.07
C ALA A 157 -12.17 22.63 -63.38
N LYS A 158 -12.98 23.34 -62.58
CA LYS A 158 -14.41 23.53 -62.79
C LYS A 158 -14.71 24.52 -63.91
N PHE A 159 -13.93 25.59 -64.07
CA PHE A 159 -14.10 26.55 -65.17
C PHE A 159 -13.73 25.92 -66.51
N SER A 160 -12.60 25.20 -66.60
CA SER A 160 -12.24 24.46 -67.83
C SER A 160 -13.26 23.36 -68.19
N LEU A 161 -13.86 22.70 -67.20
CA LEU A 161 -14.97 21.77 -67.42
C LEU A 161 -16.22 22.48 -67.97
N ILE A 162 -16.50 23.70 -67.51
CA ILE A 162 -17.60 24.53 -68.03
C ILE A 162 -17.32 24.95 -69.48
N ASP A 163 -16.09 25.35 -69.83
CA ASP A 163 -15.74 25.71 -71.20
C ASP A 163 -15.82 24.52 -72.16
N LEU A 164 -15.32 23.34 -71.77
CA LEU A 164 -15.48 22.10 -72.54
C LEU A 164 -16.96 21.75 -72.79
N ARG A 165 -17.79 21.81 -71.73
CA ARG A 165 -19.24 21.57 -71.80
C ARG A 165 -19.99 22.66 -72.57
N LYS A 166 -19.49 23.90 -72.58
CA LYS A 166 -20.03 25.03 -73.36
C LYS A 166 -19.70 24.87 -74.84
N TYR A 167 -18.52 24.36 -75.18
CA TYR A 167 -18.13 24.12 -76.58
C TYR A 167 -18.86 22.91 -77.20
N LEU A 168 -18.76 21.74 -76.55
CA LEU A 168 -19.29 20.47 -77.07
C LEU A 168 -20.77 20.20 -76.75
N GLY A 169 -21.33 20.88 -75.75
CA GLY A 169 -22.55 20.45 -75.07
C GLY A 169 -22.27 19.44 -73.95
N THR A 170 -23.14 19.41 -72.93
CA THR A 170 -22.91 18.64 -71.70
C THR A 170 -22.79 17.14 -71.93
N ARG A 171 -23.71 16.52 -72.68
CA ARG A 171 -23.68 15.07 -72.96
C ARG A 171 -22.41 14.64 -73.69
N LEU A 172 -22.06 15.34 -74.77
CA LEU A 172 -20.88 15.00 -75.56
C LEU A 172 -19.59 15.20 -74.77
N ALA A 173 -19.46 16.29 -74.01
CA ALA A 173 -18.32 16.50 -73.12
C ALA A 173 -18.18 15.39 -72.07
N ASP A 174 -19.29 14.98 -71.43
CA ASP A 174 -19.28 13.92 -70.42
C ASP A 174 -18.92 12.55 -71.02
N HIS A 175 -19.34 12.28 -72.27
CA HIS A 175 -18.89 11.11 -73.03
C HIS A 175 -17.41 11.15 -73.42
N VAL A 176 -16.87 12.31 -73.80
CA VAL A 176 -15.44 12.50 -74.10
C VAL A 176 -14.59 12.29 -72.84
N ILE A 177 -15.03 12.80 -71.69
CA ILE A 177 -14.41 12.58 -70.37
C ILE A 177 -14.37 11.08 -70.04
N ALA A 178 -15.45 10.35 -70.30
CA ALA A 178 -15.53 8.90 -70.09
C ALA A 178 -14.66 8.05 -71.05
N MET A 179 -14.05 8.66 -72.08
CA MET A 179 -13.11 7.98 -73.00
C MET A 179 -11.64 8.07 -72.57
N GLU A 180 -11.32 8.78 -71.47
CA GLU A 180 -9.97 8.84 -70.88
C GLU A 180 -8.85 9.11 -71.90
N GLY A 181 -8.99 10.20 -72.67
CA GLY A 181 -8.01 10.63 -73.66
C GLY A 181 -8.00 9.84 -74.97
N LYS A 182 -8.90 8.86 -75.17
CA LYS A 182 -9.02 8.05 -76.40
C LYS A 182 -10.15 8.57 -77.33
N ALA A 183 -10.63 9.79 -77.10
CA ALA A 183 -11.72 10.38 -77.87
C ALA A 183 -11.26 10.75 -79.30
N PRO A 184 -11.92 10.23 -80.36
CA PRO A 184 -11.55 10.56 -81.74
C PRO A 184 -12.15 11.91 -82.14
N PHE A 185 -11.47 13.02 -81.79
CA PHE A 185 -12.00 14.38 -81.93
C PHE A 185 -12.55 14.71 -83.32
N ASP A 186 -11.86 14.29 -84.39
CA ASP A 186 -12.30 14.43 -85.80
C ASP A 186 -13.71 13.88 -86.07
N LYS A 187 -14.13 12.86 -85.32
CA LYS A 187 -15.41 12.14 -85.50
C LYS A 187 -16.50 12.59 -84.53
N LEU A 188 -16.20 13.46 -83.57
CA LEU A 188 -17.20 13.99 -82.64
C LEU A 188 -18.17 14.98 -83.33
N VAL A 189 -17.78 15.51 -84.49
CA VAL A 189 -18.61 16.36 -85.37
C VAL A 189 -19.97 15.71 -85.68
N ASP A 190 -19.95 14.42 -86.02
CA ASP A 190 -21.14 13.70 -86.52
C ASP A 190 -22.01 13.13 -85.40
N ASN A 191 -21.63 13.34 -84.13
CA ASN A 191 -22.36 12.81 -83.00
C ASN A 191 -23.71 13.54 -82.79
N SER A 192 -24.78 12.78 -82.56
CA SER A 192 -26.12 13.29 -82.26
C SER A 192 -26.20 14.13 -80.98
N ASP A 193 -25.29 13.93 -80.03
CA ASP A 193 -25.21 14.67 -78.76
C ASP A 193 -24.38 15.97 -78.85
N LEU A 194 -23.85 16.31 -80.03
CA LEU A 194 -23.15 17.59 -80.25
C LEU A 194 -24.08 18.77 -79.99
N GLY A 195 -23.74 19.58 -79.00
CA GLY A 195 -24.44 20.79 -78.59
C GLY A 195 -23.51 22.00 -78.55
N GLY A 196 -23.78 22.90 -77.59
CA GLY A 196 -22.90 24.01 -77.27
C GLY A 196 -22.69 25.02 -78.41
N ASP A 197 -21.61 25.79 -78.28
CA ASP A 197 -21.18 26.78 -79.27
C ASP A 197 -20.85 26.12 -80.63
N ALA A 198 -20.26 24.91 -80.62
CA ALA A 198 -19.90 24.19 -81.83
C ALA A 198 -21.11 23.85 -82.72
N LEU A 199 -22.22 23.40 -82.11
CA LEU A 199 -23.47 23.17 -82.85
C LEU A 199 -24.02 24.46 -83.46
N GLN A 200 -23.93 25.59 -82.75
CA GLN A 200 -24.42 26.88 -83.25
C GLN A 200 -23.53 27.43 -84.38
N GLN A 201 -22.22 27.27 -84.28
CA GLN A 201 -21.27 27.59 -85.35
C GLN A 201 -21.56 26.76 -86.61
N ARG A 202 -21.72 25.44 -86.48
CA ARG A 202 -22.11 24.56 -87.60
C ARG A 202 -23.44 24.97 -88.24
N ARG A 203 -24.46 25.26 -87.43
CA ARG A 203 -25.79 25.71 -87.92
C ARG A 203 -25.72 27.04 -88.66
N LYS A 204 -24.92 27.99 -88.17
CA LYS A 204 -24.71 29.28 -88.84
C LYS A 204 -24.04 29.07 -90.20
N LEU A 205 -22.92 28.35 -90.24
CA LEU A 205 -22.18 28.09 -91.50
C LEU A 205 -23.05 27.34 -92.53
N GLN A 206 -23.89 26.39 -92.09
CA GLN A 206 -24.89 25.76 -92.97
C GLN A 206 -25.93 26.78 -93.49
N SER A 207 -26.44 27.66 -92.62
CA SER A 207 -27.40 28.71 -93.02
C SER A 207 -26.79 29.69 -94.03
N ASP A 208 -25.50 30.02 -93.87
CA ASP A 208 -24.74 30.87 -94.80
C ASP A 208 -24.56 30.19 -96.17
N ILE A 209 -24.35 28.85 -96.21
CA ILE A 209 -24.36 28.04 -97.44
C ILE A 209 -25.75 28.04 -98.08
N ASP A 210 -26.81 27.77 -97.33
CA ASP A 210 -28.18 27.67 -97.85
C ASP A 210 -28.63 29.01 -98.47
N LEU A 211 -28.24 30.14 -97.85
CA LEU A 211 -28.45 31.49 -98.37
C LEU A 211 -27.63 31.77 -99.64
N ALA A 212 -26.40 31.28 -99.74
CA ALA A 212 -25.57 31.44 -100.94
C ALA A 212 -26.07 30.58 -102.11
N ASP A 213 -26.53 29.37 -101.84
CA ASP A 213 -27.14 28.46 -102.82
C ASP A 213 -28.44 29.04 -103.40
N GLU A 214 -29.26 29.66 -102.55
CA GLU A 214 -30.45 30.42 -102.96
C GLU A 214 -30.14 31.68 -103.79
N LYS A 215 -29.03 32.40 -103.49
CA LYS A 215 -28.56 33.48 -104.39
C LYS A 215 -28.16 32.93 -105.75
N LEU A 216 -27.38 31.84 -105.77
CA LEU A 216 -26.89 31.21 -107.00
C LEU A 216 -28.06 30.75 -107.89
N LYS A 217 -29.02 30.00 -107.35
CA LYS A 217 -30.23 29.57 -108.06
C LYS A 217 -30.98 30.73 -108.74
N ARG A 218 -31.10 31.88 -108.05
CA ARG A 218 -31.77 33.07 -108.59
C ARG A 218 -30.95 33.72 -109.71
N ALA A 219 -29.64 33.80 -109.53
CA ALA A 219 -28.75 34.37 -110.54
C ALA A 219 -28.65 33.48 -111.79
N SER A 220 -28.52 32.15 -111.64
CA SER A 220 -28.52 31.21 -112.77
C SER A 220 -29.87 31.20 -113.50
N SER A 221 -31.00 31.19 -112.78
CA SER A 221 -32.34 31.31 -113.39
C SER A 221 -32.50 32.61 -114.18
N LYS A 222 -31.87 33.70 -113.72
CA LYS A 222 -31.86 34.98 -114.45
C LYS A 222 -31.02 34.89 -115.73
N VAL A 223 -29.82 34.30 -115.67
CA VAL A 223 -28.96 34.04 -116.83
C VAL A 223 -29.67 33.17 -117.87
N GLU A 224 -30.31 32.07 -117.46
CA GLU A 224 -31.08 31.24 -118.39
C GLU A 224 -32.20 32.01 -119.10
N TRP A 225 -32.77 33.03 -118.45
CA TRP A 225 -33.81 33.88 -119.02
C TRP A 225 -33.23 34.94 -119.96
N THR A 226 -32.15 35.63 -119.57
CA THR A 226 -31.49 36.63 -120.43
C THR A 226 -30.80 35.99 -121.64
N GLU A 227 -30.25 34.78 -121.51
CA GLU A 227 -29.77 33.99 -122.65
C GLU A 227 -30.88 33.62 -123.65
N ARG A 228 -32.12 33.42 -123.17
CA ARG A 228 -33.27 33.17 -124.06
C ARG A 228 -33.72 34.44 -124.77
N LEU A 229 -33.61 35.60 -124.12
CA LEU A 229 -33.95 36.90 -124.71
C LEU A 229 -32.88 37.44 -125.66
N GLU A 230 -31.59 37.22 -125.40
CA GLU A 230 -30.49 37.60 -126.29
C GLU A 230 -30.57 36.85 -127.63
N LYS A 231 -30.82 35.53 -127.60
CA LYS A 231 -31.08 34.69 -128.77
C LYS A 231 -32.31 35.10 -129.60
N LEU A 232 -33.20 35.91 -129.01
CA LEU A 232 -34.38 36.49 -129.66
C LEU A 232 -34.20 37.98 -130.03
N GLY A 233 -33.04 38.59 -129.73
CA GLY A 233 -32.73 39.98 -130.02
C GLY A 233 -33.33 41.03 -129.08
N TYR A 234 -33.87 40.63 -127.92
CA TYR A 234 -34.56 41.52 -126.97
C TYR A 234 -33.67 42.11 -125.87
N VAL A 235 -32.43 41.62 -125.69
CA VAL A 235 -31.49 41.99 -124.62
C VAL A 235 -30.10 42.16 -125.22
N THR A 236 -29.31 43.13 -124.75
CA THR A 236 -27.94 43.32 -125.27
C THR A 236 -26.96 42.30 -124.70
N ARG A 237 -25.92 41.99 -125.47
CA ARG A 237 -24.84 41.08 -125.05
C ARG A 237 -24.16 41.52 -123.75
N SER A 238 -24.01 42.82 -123.51
CA SER A 238 -23.41 43.35 -122.28
C SER A 238 -24.29 43.16 -121.04
N GLU A 239 -25.62 43.12 -121.18
CA GLU A 239 -26.53 42.74 -120.09
C GLU A 239 -26.41 41.26 -119.76
N LEU A 240 -26.30 40.39 -120.77
CA LEU A 240 -26.05 38.97 -120.58
C LEU A 240 -24.69 38.72 -119.91
N GLU A 241 -23.62 39.36 -120.38
CA GLU A 241 -22.28 39.24 -119.78
C GLU A 241 -22.25 39.77 -118.32
N ALA A 242 -23.05 40.78 -117.98
CA ALA A 242 -23.22 41.26 -116.60
C ALA A 242 -23.97 40.27 -115.70
N ASP A 243 -25.03 39.63 -116.20
CA ASP A 243 -25.76 38.60 -115.43
C ASP A 243 -24.96 37.30 -115.29
N GLN A 244 -24.20 36.90 -116.31
CA GLN A 244 -23.25 35.78 -116.23
C GLN A 244 -22.15 36.07 -115.21
N LEU A 245 -21.66 37.32 -115.12
CA LEU A 245 -20.75 37.72 -114.05
C LEU A 245 -21.41 37.66 -112.67
N ALA A 246 -22.66 38.11 -112.53
CA ALA A 246 -23.40 38.06 -111.26
C ALA A 246 -23.65 36.61 -110.78
N ALA A 247 -24.00 35.70 -111.69
CA ALA A 247 -24.10 34.27 -111.39
C ALA A 247 -22.75 33.67 -110.99
N LYS A 248 -21.66 34.06 -111.66
CA LYS A 248 -20.30 33.63 -111.32
C LYS A 248 -19.84 34.16 -109.95
N THR A 249 -20.22 35.37 -109.55
CA THR A 249 -19.98 35.85 -108.17
C THR A 249 -20.80 35.08 -107.14
N ALA A 250 -22.07 34.76 -107.42
CA ALA A 250 -22.90 33.95 -106.51
C ALA A 250 -22.39 32.50 -106.36
N GLN A 251 -21.78 31.92 -107.41
CA GLN A 251 -21.08 30.64 -107.33
C GLN A 251 -19.86 30.74 -106.40
N VAL A 252 -19.06 31.80 -106.53
CA VAL A 252 -17.90 32.04 -105.65
C VAL A 252 -18.31 32.29 -104.20
N ASP A 253 -19.39 33.03 -103.94
CA ASP A 253 -20.00 33.18 -102.60
C ASP A 253 -20.33 31.80 -101.97
N LEU A 254 -20.94 30.90 -102.76
CA LEU A 254 -21.33 29.57 -102.32
C LEU A 254 -20.13 28.66 -102.05
N ASP A 255 -19.13 28.68 -102.93
CA ASP A 255 -17.91 27.88 -102.74
C ASP A 255 -17.06 28.41 -101.58
N GLN A 256 -17.07 29.73 -101.30
CA GLN A 256 -16.51 30.30 -100.07
C GLN A 256 -17.25 29.80 -98.83
N ALA A 257 -18.59 29.83 -98.82
CA ALA A 257 -19.39 29.36 -97.68
C ALA A 257 -19.18 27.85 -97.42
N ARG A 258 -19.12 27.04 -98.48
CA ARG A 258 -18.80 25.60 -98.39
C ARG A 258 -17.39 25.37 -97.85
N THR A 259 -16.40 26.12 -98.33
CA THR A 259 -15.01 26.04 -97.86
C THR A 259 -14.90 26.44 -96.38
N ALA A 260 -15.64 27.46 -95.94
CA ALA A 260 -15.67 27.87 -94.53
C ALA A 260 -16.23 26.77 -93.61
N LEU A 261 -17.29 26.08 -94.02
CA LEU A 261 -17.80 24.91 -93.28
C LEU A 261 -16.79 23.76 -93.29
N ASP A 262 -16.17 23.44 -94.42
CA ASP A 262 -15.20 22.34 -94.52
C ASP A 262 -13.95 22.59 -93.64
N LEU A 263 -13.44 23.83 -93.62
CA LEU A 263 -12.36 24.25 -92.71
C LEU A 263 -12.75 24.15 -91.24
N PHE A 264 -13.97 24.57 -90.88
CA PHE A 264 -14.48 24.45 -89.52
C PHE A 264 -14.55 22.99 -89.06
N LEU A 265 -15.15 22.11 -89.86
CA LEU A 265 -15.36 20.70 -89.49
C LEU A 265 -14.04 19.91 -89.44
N ARG A 266 -13.09 20.17 -90.36
CA ARG A 266 -11.82 19.43 -90.44
C ARG A 266 -10.72 19.94 -89.51
N TYR A 267 -10.72 21.21 -89.15
CA TYR A 267 -9.58 21.83 -88.45
C TYR A 267 -9.97 22.63 -87.22
N GLU A 268 -10.97 23.50 -87.28
CA GLU A 268 -11.30 24.35 -86.13
C GLU A 268 -11.96 23.55 -85.00
N PHE A 269 -12.94 22.73 -85.34
CA PHE A 269 -13.67 21.91 -84.37
C PHE A 269 -12.78 20.89 -83.61
N PRO A 270 -12.05 19.96 -84.26
CA PRO A 270 -11.28 18.96 -83.54
C PRO A 270 -10.20 19.62 -82.66
N LYS A 271 -9.50 20.62 -83.19
CA LYS A 271 -8.49 21.41 -82.47
C LYS A 271 -9.06 22.10 -81.22
N MET A 272 -10.23 22.73 -81.31
CA MET A 272 -10.84 23.41 -80.15
C MET A 272 -11.39 22.42 -79.13
N ALA A 273 -11.98 21.30 -79.58
CA ALA A 273 -12.46 20.23 -78.71
C ALA A 273 -11.29 19.55 -77.94
N GLU A 274 -10.21 19.22 -78.64
CA GLU A 274 -8.99 18.64 -78.06
C GLU A 274 -8.31 19.63 -77.11
N LYS A 275 -8.24 20.93 -77.47
CA LYS A 275 -7.71 21.96 -76.57
C LYS A 275 -8.50 22.03 -75.27
N TYR A 276 -9.82 22.26 -75.31
CA TYR A 276 -10.62 22.39 -74.09
C TYR A 276 -10.62 21.11 -73.23
N TYR A 277 -10.50 19.93 -73.86
CA TYR A 277 -10.33 18.67 -73.14
C TYR A 277 -8.96 18.59 -72.44
N THR A 278 -7.89 19.01 -73.12
CA THR A 278 -6.53 19.03 -72.58
C THR A 278 -6.40 20.06 -71.46
N ASP A 279 -6.89 21.28 -71.66
CA ASP A 279 -6.95 22.33 -70.63
C ASP A 279 -7.63 21.77 -69.34
N TRP A 280 -8.81 21.14 -69.49
CA TRP A 280 -9.52 20.52 -68.36
C TRP A 280 -8.73 19.39 -67.68
N LEU A 281 -8.08 18.52 -68.46
CA LEU A 281 -7.31 17.40 -67.94
C LEU A 281 -6.06 17.86 -67.18
N GLU A 282 -5.39 18.91 -67.66
CA GLU A 282 -4.25 19.53 -66.98
C GLU A 282 -4.63 20.13 -65.63
N PHE A 283 -5.73 20.91 -65.56
CA PHE A 283 -6.21 21.48 -64.30
C PHE A 283 -6.75 20.42 -63.33
N LYS A 284 -7.41 19.36 -63.84
CA LYS A 284 -7.79 18.21 -63.01
C LYS A 284 -6.55 17.58 -62.36
N HIS A 285 -5.50 17.33 -63.14
CA HIS A 285 -4.27 16.74 -62.61
C HIS A 285 -3.46 17.71 -61.73
N GLU A 286 -3.60 19.03 -61.90
CA GLU A 286 -3.06 19.99 -60.93
C GLU A 286 -3.82 19.95 -59.60
N TYR A 287 -5.15 19.84 -59.63
CA TYR A 287 -5.94 19.58 -58.41
C TYR A 287 -5.49 18.28 -57.71
N ASP A 288 -5.33 17.17 -58.46
CA ASP A 288 -4.85 15.89 -57.91
C ASP A 288 -3.44 16.04 -57.27
N ARG A 289 -2.54 16.82 -57.89
CA ARG A 289 -1.20 17.11 -57.37
C ARG A 289 -1.23 17.99 -56.10
N VAL A 290 -2.03 19.06 -56.11
CA VAL A 290 -2.21 19.97 -54.98
C VAL A 290 -2.84 19.23 -53.79
N ASP A 291 -3.80 18.34 -54.04
CA ASP A 291 -4.44 17.52 -53.01
C ASP A 291 -3.43 16.59 -52.33
N ALA A 292 -2.75 15.73 -53.10
CA ALA A 292 -1.77 14.79 -52.58
C ALA A 292 -0.62 15.49 -51.83
N ARG A 293 -0.13 16.62 -52.37
CA ARG A 293 0.91 17.42 -51.73
C ARG A 293 0.44 18.03 -50.40
N THR A 294 -0.67 18.75 -50.41
CA THR A 294 -1.12 19.47 -49.21
C THR A 294 -1.65 18.53 -48.13
N GLN A 295 -2.17 17.35 -48.49
CA GLN A 295 -2.46 16.28 -47.53
C GLN A 295 -1.17 15.82 -46.83
N SER A 296 -0.09 15.53 -47.57
CA SER A 296 1.20 15.14 -46.97
C SER A 296 1.82 16.24 -46.10
N GLU A 297 1.62 17.52 -46.45
CA GLU A 297 2.05 18.66 -45.62
C GLU A 297 1.22 18.77 -44.33
N LEU A 298 -0.09 18.48 -44.39
CA LEU A 298 -0.98 18.44 -43.22
C LEU A 298 -0.68 17.24 -42.30
N ASP A 299 -0.51 16.04 -42.86
CA ASP A 299 -0.22 14.81 -42.12
C ASP A 299 1.09 14.94 -41.31
N SER A 300 2.12 15.56 -41.91
CA SER A 300 3.38 15.86 -41.23
C SER A 300 3.18 16.82 -40.06
N ALA A 301 2.37 17.88 -40.25
CA ALA A 301 2.09 18.86 -39.20
C ALA A 301 1.23 18.29 -38.07
N GLU A 302 0.31 17.36 -38.36
CA GLU A 302 -0.47 16.64 -37.36
C GLU A 302 0.40 15.66 -36.55
N ALA A 303 1.29 14.92 -37.20
CA ALA A 303 2.24 14.05 -36.52
C ALA A 303 3.20 14.85 -35.60
N ASP A 304 3.71 16.00 -36.06
CA ASP A 304 4.52 16.88 -35.23
C ASP A 304 3.74 17.47 -34.05
N LEU A 305 2.48 17.87 -34.25
CA LEU A 305 1.59 18.32 -33.19
C LEU A 305 1.35 17.23 -32.14
N GLU A 306 1.08 16.00 -32.55
CA GLU A 306 0.89 14.88 -31.62
C GLU A 306 2.18 14.56 -30.84
N ASN A 307 3.35 14.64 -31.50
CA ASN A 307 4.66 14.48 -30.87
C ASN A 307 4.94 15.57 -29.82
N GLN A 308 4.68 16.85 -30.13
CA GLN A 308 4.85 17.93 -29.15
C GLN A 308 3.83 17.82 -28.00
N ARG A 309 2.60 17.38 -28.27
CA ARG A 309 1.58 17.14 -27.25
C ARG A 309 2.00 16.05 -26.25
N LYS A 310 2.60 14.96 -26.75
CA LYS A 310 3.17 13.89 -25.92
C LYS A 310 4.37 14.37 -25.10
N ALA A 311 5.22 15.24 -25.66
CA ALA A 311 6.33 15.84 -24.93
C ALA A 311 5.84 16.75 -23.79
N LEU A 312 4.82 17.58 -24.03
CA LEU A 312 4.19 18.43 -23.02
C LEU A 312 3.60 17.59 -21.86
N ASP A 313 2.80 16.56 -22.16
CA ASP A 313 2.22 15.64 -21.17
C ASP A 313 3.28 14.95 -20.28
N ILE A 314 4.47 14.67 -20.82
CA ILE A 314 5.60 14.11 -20.05
C ILE A 314 6.21 15.13 -19.09
N GLU A 315 6.43 16.38 -19.52
CA GLU A 315 6.96 17.43 -18.63
C GLU A 315 5.91 17.92 -17.61
N ASP A 316 4.62 17.95 -17.96
CA ASP A 316 3.50 18.19 -17.05
C ASP A 316 3.50 17.17 -15.89
N LYS A 317 3.57 15.87 -16.21
CA LYS A 317 3.59 14.80 -15.21
C LYS A 317 4.84 14.84 -14.33
N ARG A 318 5.99 15.26 -14.87
CA ARG A 318 7.21 15.50 -14.08
C ARG A 318 7.04 16.68 -13.14
N LEU A 319 6.55 17.81 -13.65
CA LEU A 319 6.30 19.01 -12.87
C LEU A 319 5.28 18.77 -11.75
N GLN A 320 4.18 18.07 -12.04
CA GLN A 320 3.22 17.65 -11.01
C GLN A 320 3.92 16.77 -9.96
N LYS A 321 4.65 15.72 -10.35
CA LYS A 321 5.38 14.87 -9.39
C LYS A 321 6.34 15.68 -8.52
N THR A 322 7.09 16.63 -9.10
CA THR A 322 8.02 17.46 -8.31
C THR A 322 7.29 18.39 -7.35
N ARG A 323 6.15 18.99 -7.76
CA ARG A 323 5.29 19.78 -6.86
C ARG A 323 4.67 18.93 -5.75
N ASP A 324 4.26 17.69 -6.04
CA ASP A 324 3.76 16.74 -5.04
C ASP A 324 4.86 16.34 -4.04
N GLN A 325 6.10 16.19 -4.50
CA GLN A 325 7.27 15.96 -3.65
C GLN A 325 7.62 17.18 -2.78
N LEU A 326 7.52 18.39 -3.34
CA LEU A 326 7.69 19.64 -2.57
C LEU A 326 6.58 19.80 -1.51
N ALA A 327 5.32 19.47 -1.82
CA ALA A 327 4.23 19.50 -0.85
C ALA A 327 4.47 18.54 0.34
N LYS A 328 5.21 17.44 0.13
CA LYS A 328 5.55 16.43 1.14
C LYS A 328 6.69 16.83 2.09
N THR A 329 7.39 17.94 1.85
CA THR A 329 8.39 18.44 2.82
C THR A 329 7.73 18.97 4.10
N THR A 330 6.51 19.50 3.99
CA THR A 330 5.72 20.01 5.13
C THR A 330 4.80 18.91 5.65
N ILE A 331 5.28 18.13 6.61
CA ILE A 331 4.55 17.00 7.20
C ILE A 331 3.56 17.53 8.25
N ARG A 332 2.30 17.13 8.12
CA ARG A 332 1.18 17.57 8.96
C ARG A 332 0.52 16.41 9.71
N ALA A 333 -0.14 16.73 10.82
CA ALA A 333 -0.90 15.78 11.62
C ALA A 333 -2.18 15.32 10.88
N PRO A 334 -2.40 14.02 10.65
CA PRO A 334 -3.61 13.49 10.01
C PRO A 334 -4.78 13.27 11.00
N GLN A 335 -4.53 13.43 12.30
CA GLN A 335 -5.51 13.37 13.39
C GLN A 335 -4.99 14.22 14.56
N ALA A 336 -5.82 14.48 15.57
CA ALA A 336 -5.32 15.02 16.85
C ALA A 336 -4.58 13.93 17.66
N GLY A 337 -3.52 14.30 18.38
CA GLY A 337 -2.74 13.35 19.18
C GLY A 337 -1.54 13.99 19.89
N MET A 338 -0.89 13.22 20.76
CA MET A 338 0.39 13.64 21.36
C MET A 338 1.55 13.33 20.41
N VAL A 339 2.52 14.23 20.29
CA VAL A 339 3.72 14.03 19.46
C VAL A 339 4.73 13.18 20.22
N VAL A 340 5.11 12.03 19.68
CA VAL A 340 6.19 11.18 20.18
C VAL A 340 7.15 10.87 19.03
N PHE A 341 8.45 11.12 19.18
CA PHE A 341 9.43 10.83 18.11
C PHE A 341 9.88 9.37 18.16
N GLU A 342 9.95 8.72 17.00
CA GLU A 342 10.39 7.33 16.94
C GLU A 342 11.93 7.24 16.95
N THR A 343 12.50 6.87 18.09
CA THR A 343 13.95 6.60 18.19
C THR A 343 14.29 5.29 17.47
N GLY A 344 14.73 5.40 16.22
CA GLY A 344 14.99 4.25 15.34
C GLY A 344 16.00 3.25 15.89
N ARG A 345 15.67 1.96 15.80
CA ARG A 345 16.64 0.87 16.09
C ARG A 345 17.56 0.66 14.89
N SER A 346 18.72 1.29 14.92
CA SER A 346 19.80 1.07 13.95
C SER A 346 20.34 -0.37 14.03
N ARG A 347 20.78 -0.93 12.90
CA ARG A 347 21.28 -2.32 12.84
C ARG A 347 22.59 -2.56 13.63
N TRP A 348 23.20 -1.50 14.15
CA TRP A 348 24.45 -1.50 14.91
C TRP A 348 24.36 -0.73 16.25
N GLY A 349 23.16 -0.36 16.71
CA GLY A 349 22.96 0.40 17.96
C GLY A 349 21.63 1.14 18.02
N GLN A 350 21.39 1.93 19.07
CA GLN A 350 20.35 2.96 19.03
C GLN A 350 20.75 4.00 17.97
N ALA A 351 19.82 4.43 17.11
CA ALA A 351 20.02 5.69 16.41
C ALA A 351 19.93 6.83 17.45
N PRO A 352 20.59 7.98 17.22
CA PRO A 352 20.31 9.18 18.01
C PRO A 352 18.82 9.56 17.87
N PRO A 353 18.25 10.29 18.85
CA PRO A 353 16.92 10.89 18.71
C PRO A 353 16.82 11.75 17.45
N MET A 354 15.59 11.98 16.99
CA MET A 354 15.35 12.84 15.84
C MET A 354 15.48 14.31 16.23
N GLU A 355 16.62 14.90 15.89
CA GLU A 355 16.94 16.30 16.15
C GLU A 355 16.84 17.15 14.87
N VAL A 356 16.67 18.46 15.02
CA VAL A 356 16.78 19.41 13.90
C VAL A 356 18.21 19.35 13.33
N GLY A 357 18.32 19.27 12.01
CA GLY A 357 19.58 18.99 11.30
C GLY A 357 19.86 17.50 11.06
N SER A 358 19.04 16.58 11.57
CA SER A 358 19.17 15.15 11.24
C SER A 358 18.62 14.82 9.84
N THR A 359 19.24 13.85 9.16
CA THR A 359 18.81 13.36 7.85
C THR A 359 17.85 12.18 7.99
N VAL A 360 16.69 12.26 7.34
CA VAL A 360 15.68 11.21 7.27
C VAL A 360 15.60 10.57 5.89
N GLN A 361 15.19 9.31 5.83
CA GLN A 361 15.05 8.55 4.59
C GLN A 361 13.58 8.32 4.21
N HIS A 362 13.31 8.16 2.90
CA HIS A 362 11.99 7.77 2.40
C HIS A 362 11.42 6.54 3.16
N ARG A 363 10.16 6.65 3.61
CA ARG A 363 9.41 5.68 4.42
C ARG A 363 9.92 5.41 5.85
N GLN A 364 10.92 6.13 6.33
CA GLN A 364 11.28 6.14 7.75
C GLN A 364 10.11 6.66 8.60
N VAL A 365 9.80 5.99 9.72
CA VAL A 365 8.86 6.51 10.73
C VAL A 365 9.52 7.67 11.45
N LEU A 366 8.82 8.79 11.54
CA LEU A 366 9.32 10.04 12.12
C LEU A 366 8.68 10.29 13.49
N ILE A 367 7.35 10.27 13.51
CA ILE A 367 6.52 10.62 14.66
C ILE A 367 5.42 9.56 14.77
N LYS A 368 5.07 9.19 16.00
CA LYS A 368 3.80 8.52 16.31
C LYS A 368 2.84 9.53 16.91
N LEU A 369 1.60 9.52 16.43
CA LEU A 369 0.47 10.26 17.00
C LEU A 369 -0.53 9.28 17.66
N PRO A 370 -0.29 8.87 18.92
CA PRO A 370 -1.30 8.27 19.78
C PRO A 370 -2.52 9.20 19.95
N ASP A 371 -3.71 8.64 19.72
CA ASP A 371 -4.99 9.26 20.09
C ASP A 371 -5.19 9.10 21.59
N MET A 372 -5.24 10.22 22.31
CA MET A 372 -5.34 10.27 23.76
C MET A 372 -6.78 10.04 24.27
N SER A 373 -7.76 9.95 23.36
CA SER A 373 -9.19 9.87 23.67
C SER A 373 -9.58 8.48 24.20
N GLU A 374 -9.16 7.44 23.48
CA GLU A 374 -9.39 6.03 23.82
C GLU A 374 -8.06 5.36 24.19
N MET A 375 -7.87 5.03 25.48
CA MET A 375 -6.63 4.44 25.99
C MET A 375 -6.86 3.00 26.47
N ASN A 376 -5.89 2.13 26.20
CA ASN A 376 -5.84 0.74 26.64
C ASN A 376 -4.75 0.55 27.71
N VAL A 377 -4.89 -0.48 28.52
CA VAL A 377 -3.78 -1.05 29.31
C VAL A 377 -3.44 -2.42 28.74
N ASN A 378 -2.19 -2.59 28.35
CA ASN A 378 -1.63 -3.83 27.81
C ASN A 378 -1.00 -4.63 28.97
N VAL A 379 -1.72 -5.65 29.43
CA VAL A 379 -1.32 -6.53 30.56
C VAL A 379 -0.76 -7.84 30.02
N ARG A 380 0.20 -8.45 30.73
CA ARG A 380 0.83 -9.72 30.32
C ARG A 380 0.46 -10.87 31.29
N LEU A 381 -0.78 -11.35 31.21
CA LEU A 381 -1.32 -12.36 32.12
C LEU A 381 -0.52 -13.67 32.07
N HIS A 382 -0.14 -14.22 33.22
CA HIS A 382 0.54 -15.51 33.29
C HIS A 382 -0.38 -16.71 32.93
N GLU A 383 0.19 -17.79 32.38
CA GLU A 383 -0.54 -19.02 31.97
C GLU A 383 -1.38 -19.66 33.09
N SER A 384 -1.02 -19.46 34.37
CA SER A 384 -1.79 -19.94 35.52
C SER A 384 -3.10 -19.17 35.76
N VAL A 385 -3.17 -17.91 35.34
CA VAL A 385 -4.33 -17.02 35.58
C VAL A 385 -5.13 -16.72 34.31
N VAL A 386 -4.54 -16.85 33.12
CA VAL A 386 -5.23 -16.57 31.83
C VAL A 386 -6.50 -17.41 31.61
N LYS A 387 -6.59 -18.61 32.19
CA LYS A 387 -7.78 -19.48 32.12
C LYS A 387 -8.96 -19.00 32.99
N GLN A 388 -8.73 -18.04 33.88
CA GLN A 388 -9.71 -17.51 34.81
C GLN A 388 -10.23 -16.14 34.34
N ALA A 389 -9.38 -15.36 33.66
CA ALA A 389 -9.80 -14.14 32.98
C ALA A 389 -10.75 -14.45 31.82
N SER A 390 -11.79 -13.62 31.65
CA SER A 390 -12.76 -13.71 30.56
C SER A 390 -12.86 -12.38 29.81
N GLU A 391 -13.11 -12.42 28.50
CA GLU A 391 -13.39 -11.21 27.73
C GLU A 391 -14.71 -10.57 28.19
N GLY A 392 -14.75 -9.25 28.27
CA GLY A 392 -15.83 -8.48 28.88
C GLY A 392 -15.77 -8.32 30.40
N ALA A 393 -14.85 -9.00 31.10
CA ALA A 393 -14.69 -8.85 32.55
C ALA A 393 -14.33 -7.41 32.94
N PRO A 394 -14.92 -6.84 34.02
CA PRO A 394 -14.58 -5.52 34.49
C PRO A 394 -13.22 -5.54 35.21
N ALA A 395 -12.43 -4.50 34.98
CA ALA A 395 -11.09 -4.35 35.54
C ALA A 395 -10.89 -2.94 36.11
N PHE A 396 -10.06 -2.85 37.14
CA PHE A 396 -9.66 -1.59 37.77
C PHE A 396 -8.17 -1.36 37.53
N ALA A 397 -7.84 -0.30 36.78
CA ALA A 397 -6.46 0.11 36.56
C ALA A 397 -6.08 1.20 37.58
N THR A 398 -4.99 0.99 38.31
CA THR A 398 -4.35 1.99 39.16
C THR A 398 -3.00 2.35 38.56
N ILE A 399 -2.75 3.63 38.33
CA ILE A 399 -1.56 4.12 37.63
C ILE A 399 -0.48 4.43 38.67
N ASP A 400 0.76 3.96 38.48
CA ASP A 400 1.84 4.17 39.45
C ASP A 400 2.14 5.67 39.68
N ALA A 401 1.94 6.50 38.65
CA ALA A 401 2.06 7.95 38.71
C ALA A 401 0.85 8.68 39.33
N MET A 402 -0.30 8.00 39.51
CA MET A 402 -1.52 8.55 40.10
C MET A 402 -2.23 7.56 41.05
N PRO A 403 -1.57 7.11 42.14
CA PRO A 403 -2.06 6.03 43.02
C PRO A 403 -3.31 6.38 43.85
N GLN A 404 -3.89 7.58 43.69
CA GLN A 404 -5.16 7.99 44.29
C GLN A 404 -6.35 7.82 43.33
N THR A 405 -6.10 7.54 42.06
CA THR A 405 -7.14 7.44 41.02
C THR A 405 -7.24 5.99 40.52
N ARG A 406 -8.33 5.31 40.87
CA ARG A 406 -8.70 4.03 40.24
C ARG A 406 -9.53 4.31 38.99
N LEU A 407 -9.08 3.84 37.83
CA LEU A 407 -9.83 3.91 36.57
C LEU A 407 -10.59 2.60 36.34
N THR A 408 -11.80 2.71 35.80
CA THR A 408 -12.59 1.56 35.38
C THR A 408 -12.31 1.24 33.92
N GLY A 409 -12.33 -0.04 33.58
CA GLY A 409 -12.20 -0.53 32.22
C GLY A 409 -12.73 -1.95 32.09
N LYS A 410 -12.60 -2.51 30.89
CA LYS A 410 -13.06 -3.87 30.58
C LYS A 410 -12.02 -4.61 29.76
N VAL A 411 -11.83 -5.89 30.03
CA VAL A 411 -11.00 -6.77 29.21
C VAL A 411 -11.63 -6.86 27.82
N THR A 412 -11.01 -6.26 26.81
CA THR A 412 -11.56 -6.21 25.45
C THR A 412 -11.04 -7.34 24.56
N LYS A 413 -9.89 -7.92 24.87
CA LYS A 413 -9.29 -9.01 24.10
C LYS A 413 -8.21 -9.76 24.89
N ILE A 414 -8.25 -11.09 24.89
CA ILE A 414 -7.20 -11.96 25.46
C ILE A 414 -6.45 -12.63 24.31
N GLY A 415 -5.11 -12.54 24.31
CA GLY A 415 -4.28 -13.15 23.28
C GLY A 415 -4.39 -14.68 23.26
N VAL A 416 -4.73 -15.27 22.11
CA VAL A 416 -4.85 -16.73 21.94
C VAL A 416 -3.48 -17.44 21.91
N MET A 417 -2.39 -16.69 21.66
CA MET A 417 -1.02 -17.19 21.71
C MET A 417 -0.21 -16.46 22.79
N PRO A 418 0.72 -17.15 23.47
CA PRO A 418 1.64 -16.50 24.39
C PRO A 418 2.64 -15.60 23.63
N ASP A 419 3.13 -14.57 24.31
CA ASP A 419 4.10 -13.63 23.74
C ASP A 419 5.42 -14.35 23.38
N ARG A 420 5.85 -14.17 22.14
CA ARG A 420 7.06 -14.81 21.59
C ARG A 420 8.32 -13.99 21.88
N GLN A 421 8.21 -12.73 22.28
CA GLN A 421 9.35 -11.81 22.44
C GLN A 421 10.38 -12.29 23.46
N GLN A 422 9.96 -13.00 24.52
CA GLN A 422 10.80 -13.36 25.67
C GLN A 422 11.35 -14.79 25.65
N TRP A 423 10.96 -15.62 24.67
CA TRP A 423 11.35 -17.04 24.56
C TRP A 423 12.86 -17.28 24.70
N TRP A 424 13.68 -16.39 24.16
CA TRP A 424 15.14 -16.51 24.16
C TRP A 424 15.80 -16.18 25.51
N MET A 425 15.12 -15.41 26.37
CA MET A 425 15.68 -14.93 27.64
C MET A 425 15.08 -15.62 28.86
N ASN A 426 13.84 -16.11 28.79
CA ASN A 426 13.22 -16.84 29.90
C ASN A 426 12.20 -17.90 29.41
N PRO A 427 12.65 -19.06 28.88
CA PRO A 427 11.79 -20.04 28.19
C PRO A 427 10.77 -20.77 29.08
N GLY A 428 10.73 -20.50 30.39
CA GLY A 428 9.71 -21.01 31.31
C GLY A 428 8.51 -20.08 31.51
N LEU A 429 8.61 -18.81 31.15
CA LEU A 429 7.57 -17.80 31.41
C LEU A 429 6.62 -17.68 30.21
N LYS A 430 5.43 -18.27 30.31
CA LYS A 430 4.36 -18.06 29.32
C LYS A 430 3.41 -16.96 29.81
N THR A 431 3.46 -15.81 29.15
CA THR A 431 2.50 -14.71 29.34
C THR A 431 1.66 -14.50 28.09
N TYR A 432 0.41 -14.08 28.27
CA TYR A 432 -0.56 -13.85 27.22
C TYR A 432 -0.91 -12.35 27.18
N PRO A 433 -0.67 -11.65 26.06
CA PRO A 433 -0.98 -10.23 25.96
C PRO A 433 -2.49 -10.03 26.01
N THR A 434 -2.93 -9.16 26.91
CA THR A 434 -4.34 -8.89 27.21
C THR A 434 -4.59 -7.40 27.13
N GLU A 435 -5.54 -7.00 26.30
CA GLU A 435 -5.92 -5.60 26.07
C GLU A 435 -7.13 -5.26 26.95
N ILE A 436 -7.03 -4.15 27.68
CA ILE A 436 -8.07 -3.68 28.61
C ILE A 436 -8.37 -2.23 28.27
N THR A 437 -9.54 -1.95 27.69
CA THR A 437 -9.94 -0.58 27.34
C THR A 437 -10.50 0.13 28.57
N LEU A 438 -10.03 1.35 28.82
CA LEU A 438 -10.50 2.20 29.93
C LEU A 438 -11.82 2.90 29.55
N ASP A 439 -12.79 2.89 30.48
CA ASP A 439 -14.08 3.57 30.31
C ASP A 439 -13.96 5.10 30.49
N SER A 440 -12.88 5.58 31.12
CA SER A 440 -12.60 7.02 31.29
C SER A 440 -11.10 7.35 31.28
N THR A 441 -10.74 8.41 30.54
CA THR A 441 -9.37 8.87 30.32
C THR A 441 -9.14 10.22 31.04
N PRO A 442 -8.49 10.25 32.22
CA PRO A 442 -8.24 11.49 32.95
C PRO A 442 -7.16 12.33 32.27
N VAL A 443 -7.32 13.66 32.33
CA VAL A 443 -6.32 14.61 31.81
C VAL A 443 -4.99 14.44 32.56
N GLY A 444 -3.92 14.15 31.81
CA GLY A 444 -2.58 13.89 32.34
C GLY A 444 -2.09 12.45 32.19
N LEU A 445 -2.95 11.52 31.75
CA LEU A 445 -2.53 10.18 31.32
C LEU A 445 -1.57 10.27 30.13
N LYS A 446 -0.55 9.40 30.05
CA LYS A 446 0.36 9.28 28.91
C LYS A 446 0.59 7.80 28.52
N PRO A 447 0.77 7.49 27.22
CA PRO A 447 1.31 6.21 26.80
C PRO A 447 2.69 5.93 27.44
N GLY A 448 3.03 4.66 27.64
CA GLY A 448 4.26 4.22 28.31
C GLY A 448 4.26 4.38 29.84
N MET A 449 3.15 4.78 30.46
CA MET A 449 3.00 4.74 31.92
C MET A 449 2.76 3.29 32.39
N SER A 450 3.38 2.91 33.51
CA SER A 450 3.06 1.67 34.21
C SER A 450 1.72 1.76 34.94
N ALA A 451 0.95 0.68 34.91
CA ALA A 451 -0.28 0.52 35.68
C ALA A 451 -0.39 -0.89 36.28
N GLN A 452 -0.87 -0.95 37.52
CA GLN A 452 -1.32 -2.18 38.16
C GLN A 452 -2.81 -2.38 37.85
N VAL A 453 -3.17 -3.55 37.32
CA VAL A 453 -4.56 -3.86 36.95
C VAL A 453 -5.11 -5.00 37.78
N GLU A 454 -6.24 -4.74 38.43
CA GLU A 454 -7.04 -5.70 39.16
C GLU A 454 -8.23 -6.13 38.28
N ILE A 455 -8.17 -7.32 37.67
CA ILE A 455 -9.25 -7.89 36.85
C ILE A 455 -10.19 -8.69 37.75
N LEU A 456 -11.49 -8.41 37.71
CA LEU A 456 -12.51 -9.15 38.45
C LEU A 456 -12.85 -10.47 37.73
N VAL A 457 -12.60 -11.61 38.37
CA VAL A 457 -12.86 -12.96 37.81
C VAL A 457 -14.26 -13.43 38.14
N ASP A 458 -14.60 -13.47 39.43
CA ASP A 458 -15.91 -13.89 39.93
C ASP A 458 -16.23 -13.08 41.20
N THR A 459 -17.51 -12.95 41.52
CA THR A 459 -18.02 -12.32 42.74
C THR A 459 -19.24 -13.08 43.19
N ARG A 460 -19.10 -13.78 44.32
CA ARG A 460 -20.16 -14.62 44.89
C ARG A 460 -20.55 -14.10 46.25
N GLU A 461 -21.84 -13.88 46.46
CA GLU A 461 -22.39 -13.34 47.70
C GLU A 461 -23.05 -14.44 48.53
N GLY A 462 -22.80 -14.44 49.85
CA GLY A 462 -23.41 -15.40 50.79
C GLY A 462 -22.78 -16.80 50.76
N ILE A 463 -21.59 -16.97 50.20
CA ILE A 463 -20.87 -18.26 50.22
C ILE A 463 -20.14 -18.45 51.56
N LEU A 464 -20.01 -19.69 52.01
CA LEU A 464 -19.27 -20.01 53.23
C LEU A 464 -17.77 -19.90 52.96
N GLN A 465 -17.13 -18.88 53.53
CA GLN A 465 -15.69 -18.67 53.39
C GLN A 465 -14.93 -18.87 54.69
N VAL A 466 -13.67 -19.29 54.55
CA VAL A 466 -12.68 -19.49 55.61
C VAL A 466 -11.34 -18.91 55.14
N PRO A 467 -10.53 -18.28 56.01
CA PRO A 467 -9.22 -17.77 55.61
C PRO A 467 -8.33 -18.86 55.02
N ILE A 468 -7.65 -18.57 53.90
CA ILE A 468 -6.93 -19.58 53.11
C ILE A 468 -5.84 -20.30 53.92
N SER A 469 -5.27 -19.65 54.93
CA SER A 469 -4.30 -20.23 55.86
C SER A 469 -4.84 -21.42 56.66
N ALA A 470 -6.13 -21.45 56.99
CA ALA A 470 -6.77 -22.56 57.73
C ALA A 470 -7.03 -23.80 56.85
N VAL A 471 -6.93 -23.67 55.52
CA VAL A 471 -7.02 -24.81 54.59
C VAL A 471 -5.65 -25.47 54.50
N HIS A 472 -5.57 -26.72 54.94
CA HIS A 472 -4.34 -27.50 54.89
C HIS A 472 -4.49 -28.71 53.98
N VAL A 473 -3.36 -29.28 53.53
CA VAL A 473 -3.36 -30.53 52.77
C VAL A 473 -2.74 -31.63 53.64
N ASP A 474 -3.51 -32.66 53.98
CA ASP A 474 -3.02 -33.87 54.66
C ASP A 474 -3.32 -35.10 53.80
N LYS A 475 -2.30 -35.95 53.60
CA LYS A 475 -2.33 -37.12 52.68
C LYS A 475 -2.87 -36.83 51.27
N GLY A 476 -2.86 -35.57 50.81
CA GLY A 476 -3.40 -35.16 49.51
C GLY A 476 -4.91 -34.90 49.47
N PHE A 477 -5.59 -34.82 50.62
CA PHE A 477 -6.92 -34.24 50.76
C PHE A 477 -6.84 -32.84 51.36
N GLN A 478 -7.77 -31.96 50.98
CA GLN A 478 -7.99 -30.68 51.66
C GLN A 478 -8.68 -30.95 53.02
N VAL A 479 -8.11 -30.40 54.09
CA VAL A 479 -8.59 -30.57 55.46
C VAL A 479 -8.56 -29.24 56.22
N VAL A 480 -9.51 -29.08 57.14
CA VAL A 480 -9.52 -28.02 58.15
C VAL A 480 -9.56 -28.65 59.53
N TYR A 481 -8.92 -28.00 60.51
CA TYR A 481 -8.97 -28.43 61.91
C TYR A 481 -10.09 -27.67 62.62
N VAL A 482 -11.22 -28.33 62.87
CA VAL A 482 -12.39 -27.74 63.52
C VAL A 482 -12.23 -27.80 65.04
N LYS A 483 -12.53 -26.70 65.73
CA LYS A 483 -12.53 -26.58 67.19
C LYS A 483 -13.92 -26.95 67.73
N THR A 484 -14.06 -28.17 68.25
CA THR A 484 -15.29 -28.66 68.88
C THR A 484 -15.16 -28.74 70.41
N PRO A 485 -16.28 -28.73 71.18
CA PRO A 485 -16.24 -28.83 72.65
C PRO A 485 -15.56 -30.09 73.20
N ALA A 486 -15.46 -31.16 72.39
CA ALA A 486 -14.80 -32.41 72.73
C ALA A 486 -13.33 -32.50 72.24
N GLY A 487 -12.78 -31.44 71.65
CA GLY A 487 -11.41 -31.39 71.14
C GLY A 487 -11.30 -30.92 69.69
N ILE A 488 -10.10 -31.10 69.12
CA ILE A 488 -9.75 -30.70 67.75
C ILE A 488 -10.15 -31.83 66.79
N LEU A 489 -11.05 -31.55 65.86
CA LEU A 489 -11.54 -32.53 64.88
C LEU A 489 -11.04 -32.17 63.47
N THR A 490 -10.15 -32.99 62.94
CA THR A 490 -9.65 -32.88 61.56
C THR A 490 -10.73 -33.33 60.60
N ARG A 491 -11.26 -32.40 59.79
CA ARG A 491 -12.34 -32.68 58.85
C ARG A 491 -11.87 -32.44 57.42
N ARG A 492 -12.18 -33.38 56.51
CA ARG A 492 -12.06 -33.16 55.06
C ARG A 492 -13.08 -32.11 54.63
N VAL A 493 -12.65 -31.21 53.76
CA VAL A 493 -13.50 -30.23 53.06
C VAL A 493 -13.25 -30.34 51.56
N GLU A 494 -14.17 -29.76 50.79
CA GLU A 494 -13.97 -29.51 49.36
C GLU A 494 -13.98 -27.99 49.16
N VAL A 495 -12.90 -27.48 48.57
CA VAL A 495 -12.70 -26.06 48.32
C VAL A 495 -13.10 -25.73 46.88
N GLY A 496 -13.88 -24.66 46.72
CA GLY A 496 -14.26 -24.08 45.44
C GLY A 496 -13.24 -23.05 44.97
N LEU A 497 -13.70 -21.83 44.71
CA LEU A 497 -12.82 -20.69 44.41
C LEU A 497 -12.06 -20.19 45.64
N SER A 498 -10.88 -19.63 45.43
CA SER A 498 -10.06 -19.02 46.49
C SER A 498 -9.36 -17.76 45.98
N ASN A 499 -9.26 -16.75 46.84
CA ASN A 499 -8.38 -15.60 46.65
C ASN A 499 -7.23 -15.64 47.68
N ASP A 500 -6.35 -14.63 47.67
CA ASP A 500 -5.16 -14.58 48.54
C ASP A 500 -5.47 -14.50 50.06
N GLN A 501 -6.73 -14.30 50.45
CA GLN A 501 -7.15 -14.17 51.84
C GLN A 501 -8.10 -15.28 52.31
N ALA A 502 -9.01 -15.75 51.45
CA ALA A 502 -10.10 -16.64 51.80
C ALA A 502 -10.44 -17.65 50.69
N ALA A 503 -10.98 -18.79 51.12
CA ALA A 503 -11.39 -19.91 50.28
C ALA A 503 -12.86 -20.26 50.49
N GLU A 504 -13.60 -20.45 49.39
CA GLU A 504 -14.96 -20.99 49.35
C GLU A 504 -14.94 -22.45 49.79
N ILE A 505 -15.72 -22.81 50.81
CA ILE A 505 -15.95 -24.22 51.18
C ILE A 505 -17.29 -24.66 50.62
N THR A 506 -17.26 -25.55 49.62
CA THR A 506 -18.45 -26.09 48.97
C THR A 506 -19.06 -27.26 49.73
N SER A 507 -18.22 -28.06 50.42
CA SER A 507 -18.68 -29.16 51.27
C SER A 507 -17.76 -29.38 52.49
N GLY A 508 -18.34 -29.91 53.56
CA GLY A 508 -17.62 -30.36 54.76
C GLY A 508 -17.71 -29.45 56.00
N LEU A 509 -17.92 -28.14 55.86
CA LEU A 509 -17.99 -27.20 56.99
C LEU A 509 -19.37 -26.53 57.10
N ALA A 510 -19.79 -26.22 58.31
CA ALA A 510 -21.02 -25.49 58.62
C ALA A 510 -20.73 -24.03 59.03
N GLU A 511 -21.74 -23.19 58.87
CA GLU A 511 -21.66 -21.77 59.20
C GLU A 511 -21.55 -21.54 60.71
N GLY A 512 -20.62 -20.69 61.11
CA GLY A 512 -20.33 -20.40 62.52
C GLY A 512 -19.33 -21.34 63.20
N GLU A 513 -18.88 -22.42 62.55
CA GLU A 513 -17.83 -23.30 63.10
C GLU A 513 -16.47 -22.57 63.18
N GLU A 514 -15.70 -22.84 64.24
CA GLU A 514 -14.35 -22.28 64.42
C GLU A 514 -13.30 -23.25 63.90
N VAL A 515 -12.36 -22.75 63.10
CA VAL A 515 -11.28 -23.51 62.46
C VAL A 515 -9.92 -22.87 62.76
N TYR A 516 -8.90 -23.69 63.00
CA TYR A 516 -7.55 -23.21 63.30
C TYR A 516 -6.84 -22.68 62.05
N LEU A 517 -6.21 -21.51 62.15
CA LEU A 517 -5.43 -20.87 61.08
C LEU A 517 -4.10 -21.56 60.78
N TYR A 518 -3.62 -22.39 61.71
CA TYR A 518 -2.39 -23.15 61.62
C TYR A 518 -2.64 -24.53 62.23
N LYS A 519 -2.03 -25.57 61.66
CA LYS A 519 -2.08 -26.94 62.18
C LYS A 519 -1.67 -26.97 63.66
N PRO A 520 -2.59 -27.27 64.60
CA PRO A 520 -2.26 -27.24 66.02
C PRO A 520 -1.53 -28.53 66.43
N ASP A 521 -0.52 -28.39 67.28
CA ASP A 521 0.20 -29.54 67.84
C ASP A 521 -0.75 -30.44 68.65
N GLY A 522 -0.78 -31.72 68.28
CA GLY A 522 -1.72 -32.71 68.83
C GLY A 522 -2.99 -32.92 68.00
N ALA A 523 -3.19 -32.24 66.87
CA ALA A 523 -4.30 -32.53 65.97
C ALA A 523 -4.33 -34.01 65.54
N PRO A 524 -5.48 -34.72 65.62
CA PRO A 524 -5.58 -36.11 65.18
C PRO A 524 -5.34 -36.19 63.67
N LYS A 525 -4.40 -37.03 63.24
CA LYS A 525 -4.14 -37.28 61.81
C LYS A 525 -5.41 -37.85 61.18
N LEU A 526 -5.74 -37.45 59.95
CA LEU A 526 -6.98 -37.89 59.32
C LEU A 526 -7.02 -39.43 59.22
N GLU A 527 -7.97 -40.05 59.92
CA GLU A 527 -8.19 -41.51 59.94
C GLU A 527 -8.90 -41.97 58.65
N VAL A 528 -8.18 -41.84 57.54
CA VAL A 528 -8.53 -42.47 56.26
C VAL A 528 -8.18 -43.95 56.35
N SER A 529 -9.11 -44.84 56.01
CA SER A 529 -8.85 -46.27 55.98
C SER A 529 -7.77 -46.62 54.94
N LYS A 530 -7.08 -47.75 55.14
CA LYS A 530 -6.09 -48.23 54.14
C LYS A 530 -6.74 -48.44 52.77
N GLU A 531 -8.00 -48.87 52.76
CA GLU A 531 -8.80 -49.14 51.57
C GLU A 531 -9.12 -47.85 50.81
N GLU A 532 -9.46 -46.75 51.49
CA GLU A 532 -9.69 -45.44 50.86
C GLU A 532 -8.39 -44.79 50.36
N ILE A 533 -7.27 -44.94 51.07
CA ILE A 533 -5.95 -44.50 50.58
C ILE A 533 -5.59 -45.28 49.31
N GLN A 534 -5.70 -46.61 49.35
CA GLN A 534 -5.46 -47.47 48.20
C GLN A 534 -6.43 -47.21 47.05
N ALA A 535 -7.69 -46.86 47.32
CA ALA A 535 -8.65 -46.49 46.29
C ALA A 535 -8.33 -45.12 45.65
N MET A 536 -7.80 -44.16 46.42
CA MET A 536 -7.36 -42.86 45.89
C MET A 536 -6.05 -42.98 45.10
N GLU A 537 -5.10 -43.78 45.58
CA GLU A 537 -3.85 -44.10 44.87
C GLU A 537 -4.13 -44.90 43.60
N ALA A 538 -4.99 -45.92 43.66
CA ALA A 538 -5.40 -46.71 42.49
C ALA A 538 -6.22 -45.89 41.49
N ARG A 539 -7.07 -44.94 41.93
CA ARG A 539 -7.73 -43.99 41.02
C ARG A 539 -6.71 -43.11 40.31
N LYS A 540 -5.78 -42.49 41.05
CA LYS A 540 -4.69 -41.69 40.46
C LYS A 540 -3.81 -42.50 39.52
N GLU A 541 -3.52 -43.77 39.85
CA GLU A 541 -2.73 -44.65 38.98
C GLU A 541 -3.53 -45.10 37.74
N LEU A 542 -4.85 -45.28 37.84
CA LEU A 542 -5.74 -45.62 36.73
C LEU A 542 -6.01 -44.42 35.82
N GLU A 543 -6.15 -43.21 36.37
CA GLU A 543 -6.18 -41.94 35.63
C GLU A 543 -4.85 -41.70 34.92
N ARG A 544 -3.71 -41.92 35.60
CA ARG A 544 -2.39 -41.82 34.96
C ARG A 544 -2.21 -42.88 33.86
N LYS A 545 -2.62 -44.13 34.09
CA LYS A 545 -2.60 -45.19 33.07
C LYS A 545 -3.57 -44.92 31.91
N ALA A 546 -4.70 -44.25 32.14
CA ALA A 546 -5.60 -43.80 31.09
C ALA A 546 -4.93 -42.70 30.23
N ALA A 547 -4.33 -41.69 30.85
CA ALA A 547 -3.57 -40.65 30.15
C ALA A 547 -2.33 -41.22 29.40
N GLU A 548 -1.59 -42.14 30.01
CA GLU A 548 -0.48 -42.87 29.38
C GLU A 548 -0.96 -43.75 28.21
N ALA A 549 -2.16 -44.36 28.31
CA ALA A 549 -2.75 -45.18 27.26
C ALA A 549 -3.29 -44.33 26.10
N GLU A 550 -3.95 -43.21 26.38
CA GLU A 550 -4.45 -42.25 25.38
C GLU A 550 -3.28 -41.62 24.61
N ALA A 551 -2.24 -41.17 25.33
CA ALA A 551 -0.97 -40.69 24.75
C ALA A 551 -0.17 -41.78 24.00
N ARG A 552 -0.51 -43.07 24.16
CA ARG A 552 0.09 -44.20 23.45
C ARG A 552 -0.76 -44.70 22.29
N ALA A 553 -2.08 -44.55 22.35
CA ALA A 553 -3.01 -44.81 21.25
C ALA A 553 -2.90 -43.75 20.14
N ALA A 554 -2.46 -42.53 20.49
CA ALA A 554 -2.15 -41.47 19.53
C ALA A 554 -0.90 -41.72 18.65
N LEU A 555 -0.14 -42.80 18.90
CA LEU A 555 1.07 -43.14 18.13
C LEU A 555 0.71 -44.10 16.96
N PRO A 556 0.97 -43.73 15.69
CA PRO A 556 0.72 -44.61 14.56
C PRO A 556 1.67 -45.82 14.55
N ALA A 557 1.14 -46.99 14.25
CA ALA A 557 1.92 -48.22 14.15
C ALA A 557 2.73 -48.29 12.85
N SER A 558 3.99 -48.72 12.95
CA SER A 558 5.02 -48.84 11.90
C SER A 558 5.53 -47.52 11.28
N MET A 559 6.85 -47.43 11.12
CA MET A 559 7.50 -46.47 10.21
C MET A 559 7.94 -47.21 8.94
N PRO A 560 7.78 -46.61 7.75
CA PRO A 560 8.42 -47.10 6.53
C PRO A 560 9.94 -46.81 6.53
N ASP A 561 10.67 -47.48 5.64
CA ASP A 561 12.14 -47.48 5.62
C ASP A 561 12.73 -46.12 5.20
N LEU A 562 13.80 -45.68 5.88
CA LEU A 562 14.22 -44.28 5.95
C LEU A 562 15.04 -43.77 4.74
N GLN A 563 15.26 -44.59 3.72
CA GLN A 563 16.28 -44.32 2.69
C GLN A 563 15.82 -43.46 1.50
N ASN A 564 14.51 -43.22 1.32
CA ASN A 564 13.97 -42.34 0.28
C ASN A 564 12.72 -41.58 0.80
N LEU A 565 12.91 -40.37 1.31
CA LEU A 565 11.85 -39.51 1.87
C LEU A 565 12.01 -38.07 1.38
N ASP A 566 10.93 -37.46 0.90
CA ASP A 566 10.93 -36.09 0.37
C ASP A 566 11.06 -35.01 1.46
N PRO A 567 11.56 -33.80 1.13
CA PRO A 567 11.80 -32.74 2.12
C PRO A 567 10.58 -32.34 2.96
N GLU A 568 9.38 -32.37 2.37
CA GLU A 568 8.14 -32.09 3.11
C GLU A 568 7.75 -33.19 4.09
N GLN A 569 8.07 -34.46 3.79
CA GLN A 569 7.82 -35.58 4.70
C GLN A 569 8.81 -35.58 5.86
N VAL A 570 10.07 -35.21 5.62
CA VAL A 570 11.07 -34.94 6.68
C VAL A 570 10.62 -33.77 7.56
N LYS A 571 10.09 -32.69 6.97
CA LYS A 571 9.52 -31.57 7.72
C LYS A 571 8.31 -31.99 8.57
N ALA A 572 7.36 -32.74 8.01
CA ALA A 572 6.18 -33.22 8.72
C ALA A 572 6.52 -34.21 9.85
N MET A 573 7.54 -35.07 9.67
CA MET A 573 8.08 -35.90 10.75
C MET A 573 8.71 -35.05 11.86
N ARG A 574 9.48 -34.02 11.49
CA ARG A 574 10.10 -33.10 12.45
C ARG A 574 9.06 -32.31 13.24
N GLU A 575 8.05 -31.75 12.58
CA GLU A 575 6.94 -31.04 13.23
C GLU A 575 6.12 -31.97 14.15
N LYS A 576 5.89 -33.24 13.75
CA LYS A 576 5.29 -34.24 14.65
C LYS A 576 6.16 -34.54 15.88
N PHE A 577 7.46 -34.77 15.69
CA PHE A 577 8.39 -34.98 16.80
C PHE A 577 8.51 -33.74 17.70
N GLU A 578 8.39 -32.54 17.12
CA GLU A 578 8.38 -31.27 17.84
C GLU A 578 7.05 -30.97 18.55
N SER A 579 5.93 -31.59 18.14
CA SER A 579 4.63 -31.55 18.85
C SER A 579 4.46 -32.56 19.99
N MET A 580 5.31 -33.59 20.09
CA MET A 580 5.16 -34.64 21.11
C MET A 580 5.46 -34.15 22.54
N PRO A 581 4.83 -34.75 23.58
CA PRO A 581 5.21 -34.52 24.98
C PRO A 581 6.69 -34.77 25.26
N LYS A 582 7.27 -33.97 26.17
CA LYS A 582 8.71 -33.97 26.45
C LYS A 582 9.23 -35.34 26.91
N GLU A 583 8.51 -36.01 27.80
CA GLU A 583 8.89 -37.32 28.35
C GLU A 583 8.91 -38.43 27.28
N GLN A 584 8.02 -38.37 26.27
CA GLN A 584 8.03 -39.30 25.14
C GLN A 584 9.26 -39.06 24.24
N ARG A 585 9.62 -37.79 23.99
CA ARG A 585 10.83 -37.44 23.22
C ARG A 585 12.11 -37.88 23.93
N ASP A 586 12.19 -37.66 25.24
CA ASP A 586 13.33 -38.10 26.06
C ASP A 586 13.44 -39.63 26.13
N ALA A 587 12.33 -40.37 26.15
CA ALA A 587 12.32 -41.83 26.04
C ALA A 587 12.84 -42.32 24.67
N ILE A 588 12.36 -41.74 23.56
CA ILE A 588 12.81 -42.09 22.21
C ILE A 588 14.30 -41.74 22.02
N MET A 589 14.75 -40.58 22.50
CA MET A 589 16.17 -40.19 22.48
C MET A 589 17.05 -41.10 23.32
N LYS A 590 16.56 -41.60 24.46
CA LYS A 590 17.25 -42.60 25.28
C LYS A 590 17.38 -43.95 24.56
N GLN A 591 16.36 -44.36 23.80
CA GLN A 591 16.38 -45.57 22.98
C GLN A 591 17.33 -45.44 21.78
N LEU A 592 17.34 -44.30 21.10
CA LEU A 592 18.30 -43.97 20.03
C LEU A 592 19.76 -43.99 20.53
N ARG A 593 20.03 -43.43 21.72
CA ARG A 593 21.36 -43.49 22.38
C ARG A 593 21.80 -44.90 22.79
N GLN A 594 20.88 -45.87 22.83
CA GLN A 594 21.18 -47.28 23.14
C GLN A 594 21.32 -48.16 21.88
N GLY A 595 20.77 -47.76 20.73
CA GLY A 595 20.90 -48.49 19.46
C GLY A 595 21.99 -47.98 18.51
N GLY A 596 22.47 -46.73 18.67
CA GLY A 596 23.32 -46.04 17.70
C GLY A 596 24.84 -46.28 17.83
N ALA A 597 25.32 -47.51 17.62
CA ALA A 597 26.74 -47.87 17.71
C ALA A 597 27.39 -48.26 16.36
N ALA A 598 27.08 -47.53 15.27
CA ALA A 598 27.68 -47.78 13.95
C ALA A 598 27.90 -46.49 13.12
N GLY A 599 29.18 -46.15 12.91
CA GLY A 599 29.72 -45.43 11.74
C GLY A 599 29.06 -44.12 11.24
N ILE A 600 29.56 -42.97 11.70
CA ILE A 600 29.59 -41.72 10.89
C ILE A 600 31.02 -41.14 10.96
N PRO A 601 31.77 -41.09 9.84
CA PRO A 601 33.12 -40.52 9.82
C PRO A 601 33.08 -39.02 9.56
N GLY A 602 33.42 -38.19 10.56
CA GLY A 602 33.63 -36.74 10.32
C GLY A 602 33.24 -35.78 11.43
N ALA A 603 33.70 -35.98 12.67
CA ALA A 603 33.63 -34.95 13.72
C ALA A 603 34.98 -34.81 14.42
N ARG A 604 35.47 -33.56 14.60
CA ARG A 604 36.68 -33.28 15.38
C ARG A 604 36.30 -33.08 16.86
N PRO A 605 37.05 -33.61 17.84
CA PRO A 605 36.78 -33.34 19.25
C PRO A 605 36.99 -31.87 19.60
N GLN A 606 36.12 -31.34 20.46
CA GLN A 606 36.28 -30.05 21.12
C GLN A 606 36.97 -30.30 22.46
N GLN A 607 38.06 -29.59 22.76
CA GLN A 607 38.85 -29.79 23.99
C GLN A 607 38.39 -28.85 25.11
N ASP A 608 38.27 -29.40 26.33
CA ASP A 608 38.03 -28.61 27.54
C ASP A 608 39.29 -27.85 28.01
N PRO A 609 39.15 -26.67 28.66
CA PRO A 609 40.29 -25.83 29.01
C PRO A 609 40.78 -25.99 30.46
N ARG A 610 42.09 -26.22 30.64
CA ARG A 610 42.90 -25.74 31.79
C ARG A 610 44.39 -26.00 31.58
N GLU A 611 45.22 -25.16 32.22
CA GLU A 611 46.69 -25.18 32.28
C GLU A 611 47.41 -24.93 30.92
N GLY A 612 48.42 -24.06 30.80
CA GLY A 612 48.92 -23.02 31.72
C GLY A 612 50.41 -22.70 31.51
N GLY A 613 50.77 -21.50 31.02
CA GLY A 613 52.18 -21.04 31.02
C GLY A 613 52.57 -19.96 30.00
N SER A 614 53.23 -18.90 30.48
CA SER A 614 54.25 -18.03 29.85
C SER A 614 54.28 -17.76 28.32
N GLY A 615 54.25 -16.48 27.94
CA GLY A 615 55.04 -15.92 26.81
C GLY A 615 56.14 -14.98 27.35
N PRO A 616 56.64 -13.95 26.63
CA PRO A 616 56.69 -13.65 25.19
C PRO A 616 58.21 -13.54 24.77
N PRO A 617 58.72 -12.68 23.82
CA PRO A 617 58.16 -11.95 22.67
C PRO A 617 58.97 -12.16 21.35
N GLY A 618 58.64 -11.45 20.25
CA GLY A 618 59.51 -11.35 19.06
C GLY A 618 59.02 -10.38 17.96
N LYS A 619 59.93 -9.66 17.28
CA LYS A 619 59.69 -8.77 16.12
C LYS A 619 60.46 -9.26 14.89
N GLY A 620 59.98 -8.97 13.67
CA GLY A 620 60.70 -9.21 12.41
C GLY A 620 60.09 -8.48 11.20
N GLN A 621 60.88 -8.24 10.15
CA GLN A 621 60.51 -7.50 8.91
C GLN A 621 60.88 -8.31 7.64
N GLY A 622 60.25 -8.03 6.49
CA GLY A 622 60.69 -8.57 5.18
C GLY A 622 59.80 -8.22 3.95
N ARG A 623 60.44 -8.01 2.78
CA ARG A 623 59.88 -7.71 1.43
C ARG A 623 60.95 -8.11 0.36
N PRO A 624 60.65 -8.23 -0.97
CA PRO A 624 59.39 -8.39 -1.70
C PRO A 624 59.25 -9.87 -2.19
N PRO A 625 59.49 -10.36 -3.44
CA PRO A 625 59.78 -9.78 -4.78
C PRO A 625 58.53 -9.74 -5.71
N ALA A 626 58.60 -10.16 -6.99
CA ALA A 626 57.54 -10.06 -8.01
C ALA A 626 57.62 -11.12 -9.16
N GLU A 627 56.58 -11.13 -10.02
CA GLU A 627 56.43 -11.71 -11.39
C GLU A 627 56.65 -13.22 -11.68
N GLU A 628 55.63 -13.90 -12.26
CA GLU A 628 55.61 -14.35 -13.68
C GLU A 628 54.29 -15.06 -14.13
N ARG A 629 53.98 -14.89 -15.43
CA ARG A 629 53.21 -15.70 -16.44
C ARG A 629 52.29 -16.87 -16.01
N GLY A 630 51.11 -17.01 -16.64
CA GLY A 630 50.32 -18.25 -16.57
C GLY A 630 49.00 -18.39 -17.38
N ALA A 631 49.10 -18.62 -18.70
CA ALA A 631 48.13 -19.30 -19.60
C ALA A 631 46.64 -18.82 -19.75
N THR A 632 46.06 -19.13 -20.93
CA THR A 632 44.61 -19.04 -21.24
C THR A 632 44.14 -20.35 -21.89
N PRO A 633 42.81 -20.60 -21.96
CA PRO A 633 42.24 -21.35 -23.08
C PRO A 633 41.10 -20.60 -23.81
N LYS A 634 40.92 -20.88 -25.11
CA LYS A 634 39.90 -20.27 -26.00
C LYS A 634 38.73 -21.22 -26.30
N ARG A 635 37.54 -20.66 -26.51
CA ARG A 635 36.49 -21.10 -27.49
C ARG A 635 35.57 -19.89 -27.75
N ARG A 636 35.66 -19.19 -28.89
CA ARG A 636 35.07 -19.46 -30.23
C ARG A 636 33.54 -19.31 -30.31
N GLY A 637 33.09 -18.26 -31.00
CA GLY A 637 31.79 -18.14 -31.67
C GLY A 637 31.98 -17.94 -33.20
N PRO A 638 30.91 -18.04 -34.02
CA PRO A 638 30.99 -18.04 -35.50
C PRO A 638 30.85 -16.64 -36.17
N PRO A 639 31.18 -16.50 -37.48
CA PRO A 639 31.20 -15.22 -38.22
C PRO A 639 29.94 -14.96 -39.07
N PRO A 640 29.79 -13.72 -39.58
CA PRO A 640 30.00 -13.44 -41.03
C PRO A 640 30.85 -12.16 -41.26
N GLY A 641 31.38 -11.80 -42.44
CA GLY A 641 31.41 -12.44 -43.77
C GLY A 641 30.38 -11.90 -44.78
N GLY A 642 30.66 -10.99 -45.72
CA GLY A 642 31.88 -10.23 -46.05
C GLY A 642 31.90 -9.77 -47.53
N LYS A 643 32.63 -8.69 -47.87
CA LYS A 643 33.09 -8.20 -49.21
C LYS A 643 33.88 -6.89 -48.96
N ALA A 644 35.13 -6.70 -49.40
CA ALA A 644 35.60 -6.39 -50.78
C ALA A 644 34.97 -5.09 -51.32
N GLY A 645 35.71 -4.06 -51.80
CA GLY A 645 37.12 -3.96 -52.22
C GLY A 645 37.20 -3.68 -53.74
N GLY A 646 38.05 -2.80 -54.27
CA GLY A 646 39.08 -1.94 -53.66
C GLY A 646 39.74 -1.00 -54.68
N ASN A 647 41.03 -0.69 -54.46
CA ASN A 647 42.05 0.01 -55.29
C ASN A 647 41.96 -0.08 -56.84
N PRO A 648 42.68 0.78 -57.60
CA PRO A 648 43.85 1.60 -57.20
C PRO A 648 43.66 3.12 -57.14
#